data_AF-A0A8J2XGU3-F1
#
_entry.id   AF-A0A8J2XGU3-F1
#
_cell.length_a   1.000
_cell.length_b   1.000
_cell.length_c   1.000
_cell.angle_alpha   90.00
_cell.angle_beta   90.00
_cell.angle_gamma   90.00
#
_symmetry.space_group_name_H-M   'P 1'
#
loop_
_entity.id
_entity.type
_entity.pdbx_description
1 polymer ?
#
loop_
_entity_poly.entity_id
_entity_poly.type
_entity_poly.pdbx_seq_one_letter_code
_entity_poly.pdbx_strand_id
1 'polypeptide(L)'
;MKKEKSLILGYTLAFFLGGIGAHLFYYKKYVRGVLYLLFSWTYIPIFLGWIDMLFVKKWANQINEEIKRKQENESKNMNGFLPVENTSKVIETKMSIDNKLNSVSNSSNLKKVTNFLRDSFTFYEESEIILPKYSHLKADKSILEHLENADDTIYEENGVRLTVSMSTNFSDFTRDSLKYAQQRGFETKEIPFQSYWPTFQDLDKRQLKWYFYWREQALKGNYLEVDLSYIFIFVYELLNYSFNRNAAFNVSMLIRLLDNYKDIYPELESYLRPWIADMLYELGEVDLAEEWDDFKQNNVPKLYQILQKETNNLEKISMSVWKPYIRNYRETVFFQKHKNKIYNKFKQSIPLIQEVYQEMGTDLLNKWFEVRNSRAIRNLFSSAVVDRVDRQIHIRVKECHPTEELYNVLSNLFRLAENVVRIEIGEKRQIKVDEEVLPPGMKEKMLEANKRFKTVQSKEKGIKGSSIPAPSKEIEKDEKEMRTSEDQPLNEFEFDWDEINKKEEELRRLQSKIDTIDSDEVESEHMKVTATKEPENVQTGNTEKTFTKIIDNDLNKENSLVSMFVDEDGNSDEFIEDLTDIEKQFLLLFENNMLSIEKAKEFAKKHGRMLGAFITEINEKANEYLDDILLEETEEMIEILNDYEGIRAIIRGEKVEN
;
A
#
# COMPACT_ATOMS: atom_id res chain seq x y z
N MET A 1 -46.18 5.08 27.11
CA MET A 1 -47.41 5.84 26.78
C MET A 1 -47.18 6.66 25.50
N LYS A 2 -47.84 6.35 24.38
CA LYS A 2 -47.78 7.18 23.17
C LYS A 2 -48.55 8.49 23.43
N LYS A 3 -47.85 9.62 23.34
CA LYS A 3 -48.40 10.97 23.53
C LYS A 3 -49.26 11.36 22.32
N GLU A 4 -50.41 11.98 22.55
CA GLU A 4 -51.26 12.53 21.49
C GLU A 4 -50.48 13.50 20.60
N LYS A 5 -50.76 13.49 19.30
CA LYS A 5 -50.13 14.40 18.34
C LYS A 5 -50.73 15.79 18.48
N SER A 6 -49.87 16.76 18.76
CA SER A 6 -50.22 18.18 18.89
C SER A 6 -50.59 18.78 17.52
N LEU A 7 -51.76 19.42 17.46
CA LEU A 7 -52.24 20.18 16.30
C LEU A 7 -51.33 21.38 16.01
N ILE A 8 -50.94 22.11 17.06
CA ILE A 8 -50.11 23.32 16.95
C ILE A 8 -48.81 22.98 16.24
N LEU A 9 -48.13 21.92 16.69
CA LEU A 9 -46.87 21.48 16.09
C LEU A 9 -47.03 21.12 14.60
N GLY A 10 -48.13 20.46 14.24
CA GLY A 10 -48.43 20.12 12.84
C GLY A 10 -48.67 21.34 11.95
N TYR A 11 -49.33 22.38 12.46
CA TYR A 11 -49.48 23.65 11.73
C TYR A 11 -48.15 24.39 11.59
N THR A 12 -47.32 24.42 12.63
CA THR A 12 -46.00 25.05 12.58
C THR A 12 -45.08 24.37 11.56
N LEU A 13 -45.08 23.03 11.56
CA LEU A 13 -44.33 22.22 10.59
C LEU A 13 -44.80 22.45 9.16
N ALA A 14 -46.12 22.54 8.93
CA ALA A 14 -46.66 22.78 7.60
C ALA A 14 -46.36 24.21 7.08
N PHE A 15 -46.25 25.20 7.98
CA PHE A 15 -45.98 26.59 7.61
C PHE A 15 -44.52 26.79 7.20
N PHE A 16 -43.60 26.34 8.06
CA PHE A 16 -42.17 26.61 7.88
C PHE A 16 -41.45 25.53 7.08
N LEU A 17 -41.88 24.27 7.19
CA LEU A 17 -41.24 23.11 6.56
C LEU A 17 -42.18 22.40 5.56
N GLY A 18 -43.26 23.06 5.12
CA GLY A 18 -44.20 22.54 4.14
C GLY A 18 -43.53 22.22 2.79
N GLY A 19 -42.53 23.00 2.38
CA GLY A 19 -41.78 22.80 1.15
C GLY A 19 -40.96 21.52 1.08
N ILE A 20 -40.61 20.94 2.23
CA ILE A 20 -39.84 19.69 2.33
C ILE A 20 -40.77 18.54 2.79
N GLY A 21 -42.02 18.84 3.16
CA GLY A 21 -43.03 17.85 3.54
C GLY A 21 -42.90 17.32 4.97
N ALA A 22 -42.19 18.01 5.87
CA ALA A 22 -41.92 17.52 7.24
C ALA A 22 -43.20 17.25 8.06
N HIS A 23 -44.26 18.04 7.85
CA HIS A 23 -45.57 17.83 8.49
C HIS A 23 -46.23 16.50 8.08
N LEU A 24 -45.99 16.03 6.85
CA LEU A 24 -46.54 14.76 6.35
C LEU A 24 -45.88 13.57 7.05
N PHE A 25 -44.58 13.63 7.30
CA PHE A 25 -43.86 12.62 8.09
C PHE A 25 -44.35 12.58 9.54
N TYR A 26 -44.64 13.75 10.14
CA TYR A 26 -45.20 13.83 11.49
C TYR A 26 -46.57 13.15 11.62
N TYR A 27 -47.39 13.21 10.57
CA TYR A 27 -48.67 12.51 10.46
C TYR A 27 -48.59 11.14 9.75
N LYS A 28 -47.40 10.53 9.67
CA LYS A 28 -47.16 9.18 9.10
C LYS A 28 -47.60 8.99 7.64
N LYS A 29 -47.60 10.07 6.85
CA LYS A 29 -47.91 10.05 5.41
C LYS A 29 -46.63 10.00 4.57
N TYR A 30 -45.85 8.94 4.78
CA TYR A 30 -44.49 8.79 4.25
C TYR A 30 -44.41 8.93 2.72
N VAL A 31 -45.32 8.29 1.97
CA VAL A 31 -45.33 8.34 0.50
C VAL A 31 -45.50 9.77 -0.02
N ARG A 32 -46.37 10.58 0.61
CA ARG A 32 -46.55 11.99 0.22
C ARG A 32 -45.39 12.86 0.68
N GLY A 33 -44.84 12.60 1.86
CA GLY A 33 -43.66 13.30 2.37
C GLY A 33 -42.44 13.12 1.47
N VAL A 34 -42.16 11.91 1.01
CA VAL A 34 -41.06 11.62 0.06
C VAL A 34 -41.28 12.32 -1.27
N LEU A 35 -42.51 12.37 -1.77
CA LEU A 35 -42.83 13.10 -3.00
C LEU A 35 -42.59 14.61 -2.86
N TYR A 36 -42.91 15.19 -1.69
CA TYR A 36 -42.62 16.61 -1.42
C TYR A 36 -41.12 16.87 -1.31
N LEU A 37 -40.36 15.95 -0.72
CA LEU A 37 -38.91 16.02 -0.62
C LEU A 37 -38.24 16.01 -2.01
N LEU A 38 -38.66 15.09 -2.89
CA LEU A 38 -38.12 14.95 -4.24
C LEU A 38 -38.42 16.14 -5.15
N PHE A 39 -39.60 16.76 -4.99
CA PHE A 39 -40.00 17.94 -5.76
C PHE A 39 -39.71 19.26 -5.04
N SER A 40 -38.99 19.24 -3.92
CA SER A 40 -38.75 20.44 -3.09
C SER A 40 -38.02 21.55 -3.84
N TRP A 41 -37.15 21.20 -4.81
CA TRP A 41 -36.44 22.13 -5.69
C TRP A 41 -37.35 22.89 -6.68
N THR A 42 -38.58 22.41 -6.92
CA THR A 42 -39.54 23.07 -7.82
C THR A 42 -40.32 24.20 -7.13
N TYR A 43 -40.17 24.36 -5.81
CA TYR A 43 -40.94 25.28 -4.95
C TYR A 43 -42.47 25.06 -4.95
N ILE A 44 -43.01 24.19 -5.82
CA ILE A 44 -44.42 23.77 -5.84
C ILE A 44 -44.87 23.16 -4.50
N PRO A 45 -44.05 22.32 -3.81
CA PRO A 45 -44.43 21.77 -2.51
C PRO A 45 -44.66 22.80 -1.40
N ILE A 46 -44.12 24.03 -1.51
CA ILE A 46 -44.35 25.10 -0.53
C ILE A 46 -45.82 25.51 -0.54
N PHE A 47 -46.39 25.76 -1.74
CA PHE A 47 -47.80 26.12 -1.89
C PHE A 47 -48.72 24.95 -1.52
N LEU A 48 -48.35 23.73 -1.88
CA LEU A 48 -49.08 22.53 -1.48
C LEU A 48 -49.05 22.30 0.05
N GLY A 49 -47.94 22.61 0.71
CA GLY A 49 -47.81 22.54 2.17
C GLY A 49 -48.77 23.49 2.91
N TRP A 50 -49.08 24.65 2.32
CA TRP A 50 -50.10 25.56 2.85
C TRP A 50 -51.52 25.03 2.64
N ILE A 51 -51.80 24.38 1.50
CA ILE A 51 -53.08 23.70 1.25
C ILE A 51 -53.28 22.54 2.24
N ASP A 52 -52.20 21.81 2.55
CA ASP A 52 -52.21 20.68 3.49
C ASP A 52 -52.62 21.08 4.92
N MET A 53 -52.47 22.35 5.31
CA MET A 53 -52.95 22.84 6.61
C MET A 53 -54.45 22.64 6.82
N LEU A 54 -55.24 22.68 5.75
CA LEU A 54 -56.68 22.43 5.83
C LEU A 54 -56.99 20.99 6.26
N PHE A 55 -56.05 20.06 6.08
CA PHE A 55 -56.20 18.64 6.38
C PHE A 55 -55.46 18.20 7.66
N VAL A 56 -54.58 19.04 8.22
CA VAL A 56 -53.82 18.77 9.46
C VAL A 56 -54.73 18.35 10.61
N LYS A 57 -55.84 19.08 10.82
CA LYS A 57 -56.82 18.74 11.88
C LYS A 57 -57.41 17.35 11.70
N LYS A 58 -57.73 16.97 10.47
CA LYS A 58 -58.29 15.64 10.14
C LYS A 58 -57.27 14.54 10.43
N TRP A 59 -56.00 14.73 10.07
CA TRP A 59 -54.96 13.71 10.26
C TRP A 59 -54.57 13.54 11.73
N ALA A 60 -54.50 14.64 12.49
CA ALA A 60 -54.26 14.56 13.92
C ALA A 60 -55.37 13.79 14.66
N ASN A 61 -56.64 14.08 14.32
CA ASN A 61 -57.78 13.39 14.92
C ASN A 61 -57.78 11.89 14.59
N GLN A 62 -57.50 11.52 13.35
CA GLN A 62 -57.41 10.11 12.94
C GLN A 62 -56.35 9.34 13.75
N ILE A 63 -55.14 9.90 13.88
CA ILE A 63 -54.05 9.25 14.63
C ILE A 63 -54.34 9.23 16.13
N ASN A 64 -54.91 10.29 16.68
CA ASN A 64 -55.23 10.34 18.12
C ASN A 64 -56.39 9.40 18.46
N GLU A 65 -57.39 9.23 17.58
CA GLU A 65 -58.44 8.23 17.73
C GLU A 65 -57.88 6.80 17.64
N GLU A 66 -56.95 6.52 16.72
CA GLU A 66 -56.26 5.23 16.67
C GLU A 66 -55.45 4.94 17.95
N ILE A 67 -54.77 5.96 18.50
CA ILE A 67 -54.04 5.85 19.77
C ILE A 67 -55.01 5.56 20.92
N LYS A 68 -56.17 6.24 20.98
CA LYS A 68 -57.20 6.00 22.00
C LYS A 68 -57.81 4.60 21.88
N ARG A 69 -58.15 4.15 20.67
CA ARG A 69 -58.68 2.79 20.43
C ARG A 69 -57.68 1.71 20.86
N LYS A 70 -56.38 1.90 20.61
CA LYS A 70 -55.35 0.96 21.09
C LYS A 70 -55.25 0.94 22.62
N GLN A 71 -55.33 2.10 23.28
CA GLN A 71 -55.34 2.19 24.75
C GLN A 71 -56.63 1.61 25.39
N GLU A 72 -57.78 1.77 24.74
CA GLU A 72 -59.05 1.16 25.16
C GLU A 72 -59.07 -0.38 24.97
N ASN A 73 -58.43 -0.89 23.93
CA ASN A 73 -58.30 -2.34 23.71
C ASN A 73 -57.30 -2.98 24.68
N GLU A 74 -56.20 -2.29 25.02
CA GLU A 74 -55.25 -2.72 26.06
C GLU A 74 -55.91 -2.76 27.46
N SER A 75 -56.79 -1.81 27.79
CA SER A 75 -57.52 -1.80 29.07
C SER A 75 -58.70 -2.78 29.12
N LYS A 76 -59.38 -3.07 28.00
CA LYS A 76 -60.42 -4.13 27.91
C LYS A 76 -59.84 -5.54 28.05
N ASN A 77 -58.64 -5.80 27.53
CA ASN A 77 -57.95 -7.08 27.68
C ASN A 77 -57.49 -7.36 29.12
N MET A 78 -57.46 -6.35 30.00
CA MET A 78 -57.14 -6.51 31.43
C MET A 78 -58.34 -6.90 32.31
N ASN A 79 -59.58 -6.68 31.86
CA ASN A 79 -60.81 -6.91 32.66
C ASN A 79 -61.63 -8.14 32.23
N GLY A 80 -61.13 -8.95 31.28
CA GLY A 80 -61.84 -10.11 30.74
C GLY A 80 -61.14 -11.43 31.06
N PHE A 81 -61.11 -11.85 32.32
CA PHE A 81 -60.73 -13.22 32.68
C PHE A 81 -61.63 -13.80 33.77
N LEU A 82 -62.52 -14.73 33.38
CA LEU A 82 -63.10 -15.82 34.18
C LEU A 82 -63.50 -16.98 33.22
N PRO A 83 -63.58 -18.25 33.69
CA PRO A 83 -62.59 -19.28 33.38
C PRO A 83 -63.11 -20.33 32.39
N VAL A 84 -62.20 -20.96 31.63
CA VAL A 84 -62.49 -22.23 30.94
C VAL A 84 -61.30 -23.17 31.10
N GLU A 85 -61.60 -24.30 31.75
CA GLU A 85 -60.76 -25.45 32.04
C GLU A 85 -60.23 -26.09 30.75
N ASN A 86 -58.91 -26.39 30.71
CA ASN A 86 -58.24 -27.49 29.97
C ASN A 86 -56.77 -27.22 29.61
N THR A 87 -56.14 -26.16 30.12
CA THR A 87 -54.69 -25.91 29.91
C THR A 87 -53.79 -26.52 30.98
N SER A 88 -54.33 -27.10 32.05
CA SER A 88 -53.56 -27.61 33.19
C SER A 88 -52.68 -28.84 32.87
N LYS A 89 -53.07 -29.69 31.91
CA LYS A 89 -52.26 -30.88 31.55
C LYS A 89 -51.05 -30.58 30.67
N VAL A 90 -51.13 -29.54 29.83
CA VAL A 90 -50.02 -29.17 28.93
C VAL A 90 -48.96 -28.36 29.68
N ILE A 91 -49.40 -27.56 30.67
CA ILE A 91 -48.51 -26.74 31.50
C ILE A 91 -47.78 -27.57 32.57
N GLU A 92 -48.42 -28.56 33.20
CA GLU A 92 -47.73 -29.48 34.13
C GLU A 92 -46.67 -30.33 33.42
N THR A 93 -46.90 -30.70 32.15
CA THR A 93 -45.94 -31.48 31.36
C THR A 93 -44.73 -30.63 30.95
N LYS A 94 -44.94 -29.36 30.57
CA LYS A 94 -43.83 -28.42 30.27
C LYS A 94 -43.07 -27.97 31.52
N MET A 95 -43.77 -27.66 32.62
CA MET A 95 -43.12 -27.31 33.89
C MET A 95 -42.34 -28.47 34.50
N SER A 96 -42.76 -29.73 34.32
CA SER A 96 -41.94 -30.89 34.70
C SER A 96 -40.71 -31.08 33.82
N ILE A 97 -40.77 -30.73 32.53
CA ILE A 97 -39.61 -30.83 31.62
C ILE A 97 -38.60 -29.71 31.91
N ASP A 98 -39.08 -28.48 32.12
CA ASP A 98 -38.21 -27.32 32.40
C ASP A 98 -37.60 -27.37 33.80
N ASN A 99 -38.34 -27.86 34.81
CA ASN A 99 -37.77 -28.09 36.15
C ASN A 99 -36.79 -29.28 36.17
N LYS A 100 -36.96 -30.26 35.27
CA LYS A 100 -36.00 -31.37 35.12
C LYS A 100 -34.75 -30.94 34.36
N LEU A 101 -34.87 -30.07 33.34
CA LEU A 101 -33.71 -29.46 32.66
C LEU A 101 -32.92 -28.51 33.58
N ASN A 102 -33.61 -27.70 34.38
CA ASN A 102 -32.97 -26.74 35.30
C ASN A 102 -32.38 -27.40 36.57
N SER A 103 -32.70 -28.67 36.83
CA SER A 103 -32.05 -29.47 37.88
C SER A 103 -30.78 -30.21 37.41
N VAL A 104 -30.46 -30.19 36.11
CA VAL A 104 -29.30 -30.89 35.52
C VAL A 104 -28.22 -29.92 35.03
N SER A 105 -28.48 -28.60 35.05
CA SER A 105 -27.53 -27.54 34.62
C SER A 105 -26.30 -27.35 35.51
N ASN A 106 -26.13 -28.17 36.56
CA ASN A 106 -24.87 -28.35 37.27
C ASN A 106 -24.36 -29.79 37.13
N SER A 107 -23.94 -30.18 35.93
CA SER A 107 -22.98 -31.29 35.82
C SER A 107 -22.06 -31.11 34.63
N SER A 108 -20.77 -31.36 34.86
CA SER A 108 -19.71 -31.48 33.84
C SER A 108 -20.05 -32.46 32.71
N ASN A 109 -21.05 -33.32 32.91
CA ASN A 109 -21.52 -34.28 31.93
C ASN A 109 -22.40 -33.65 30.83
N LEU A 110 -23.16 -32.57 31.10
CA LEU A 110 -23.95 -31.91 30.04
C LEU A 110 -23.06 -31.16 29.05
N LYS A 111 -22.01 -30.47 29.52
CA LYS A 111 -21.00 -29.86 28.62
C LYS A 111 -20.26 -30.93 27.80
N LYS A 112 -19.97 -32.08 28.40
CA LYS A 112 -19.40 -33.23 27.69
C LYS A 112 -20.36 -33.78 26.64
N VAL A 113 -21.66 -33.88 26.94
CA VAL A 113 -22.68 -34.38 26.00
C VAL A 113 -22.98 -33.37 24.89
N THR A 114 -23.03 -32.06 25.18
CA THR A 114 -23.21 -31.02 24.16
C THR A 114 -21.98 -30.88 23.27
N ASN A 115 -20.77 -30.98 23.84
CA ASN A 115 -19.53 -31.02 23.06
C ASN A 115 -19.48 -32.32 22.25
N PHE A 116 -19.75 -33.48 22.84
CA PHE A 116 -19.81 -34.75 22.12
C PHE A 116 -20.83 -34.74 20.99
N LEU A 117 -22.02 -34.15 21.18
CA LEU A 117 -23.02 -34.02 20.11
C LEU A 117 -22.55 -33.02 19.04
N ARG A 118 -21.95 -31.88 19.42
CA ARG A 118 -21.35 -30.95 18.46
C ARG A 118 -20.24 -31.63 17.65
N ASP A 119 -19.29 -32.28 18.31
CA ASP A 119 -18.18 -33.02 17.72
C ASP A 119 -18.67 -34.20 16.86
N SER A 120 -19.78 -34.85 17.23
CA SER A 120 -20.40 -35.94 16.45
C SER A 120 -21.10 -35.47 15.16
N PHE A 121 -21.46 -34.18 15.08
CA PHE A 121 -22.18 -33.60 13.93
C PHE A 121 -21.34 -32.60 13.12
N THR A 122 -20.16 -32.20 13.61
CA THR A 122 -19.17 -31.44 12.84
C THR A 122 -18.39 -32.36 11.90
N PHE A 123 -18.25 -31.94 10.65
CA PHE A 123 -17.53 -32.71 9.62
C PHE A 123 -16.01 -32.43 9.59
N TYR A 124 -15.50 -31.80 10.65
CA TYR A 124 -14.11 -31.43 10.88
C TYR A 124 -13.79 -31.48 12.39
N GLU A 125 -12.51 -31.65 12.73
CA GLU A 125 -12.03 -31.69 14.11
C GLU A 125 -11.42 -30.34 14.49
N GLU A 126 -12.03 -29.62 15.45
CA GLU A 126 -11.54 -28.30 15.88
C GLU A 126 -10.10 -28.37 16.43
N SER A 127 -9.77 -29.46 17.12
CA SER A 127 -8.46 -29.65 17.76
C SER A 127 -7.30 -29.78 16.77
N GLU A 128 -7.56 -30.24 15.53
CA GLU A 128 -6.53 -30.37 14.48
C GLU A 128 -6.21 -29.00 13.85
N ILE A 129 -7.20 -28.10 13.81
CA ILE A 129 -7.06 -26.78 13.21
C ILE A 129 -6.41 -25.80 14.19
N ILE A 130 -6.76 -25.85 15.48
CA ILE A 130 -6.25 -24.94 16.50
C ILE A 130 -4.74 -25.10 16.66
N LEU A 131 -4.01 -24.01 16.42
CA LEU A 131 -2.57 -23.94 16.63
C LEU A 131 -2.28 -23.83 18.14
N PRO A 132 -1.27 -24.56 18.68
CA PRO A 132 -0.98 -24.57 20.12
C PRO A 132 -0.81 -23.18 20.73
N LYS A 133 -0.15 -22.28 19.99
CA LYS A 133 0.09 -20.88 20.39
C LYS A 133 -1.19 -20.11 20.72
N TYR A 134 -2.28 -20.37 20.00
CA TYR A 134 -3.53 -19.61 20.11
C TYR A 134 -4.64 -20.38 20.84
N SER A 135 -4.33 -21.56 21.41
CA SER A 135 -5.30 -22.43 22.08
C SER A 135 -6.00 -21.80 23.31
N HIS A 136 -5.40 -20.77 23.90
CA HIS A 136 -5.93 -20.07 25.07
C HIS A 136 -6.99 -19.01 24.74
N LEU A 137 -7.10 -18.59 23.46
CA LEU A 137 -7.99 -17.53 23.01
C LEU A 137 -9.46 -17.91 23.23
N LYS A 138 -10.26 -16.95 23.71
CA LYS A 138 -11.71 -17.11 23.92
C LYS A 138 -12.45 -15.90 23.40
N ALA A 139 -13.48 -16.13 22.59
CA ALA A 139 -14.32 -15.07 22.07
C ALA A 139 -15.00 -14.30 23.21
N ASP A 140 -15.09 -12.98 23.06
CA ASP A 140 -15.78 -12.14 24.03
C ASP A 140 -17.28 -12.43 24.04
N LYS A 141 -17.88 -12.42 25.24
CA LYS A 141 -19.31 -12.69 25.45
C LYS A 141 -20.17 -11.65 24.74
N SER A 142 -19.72 -10.40 24.69
CA SER A 142 -20.41 -9.31 23.99
C SER A 142 -20.63 -9.62 22.50
N ILE A 143 -19.63 -10.20 21.84
CA ILE A 143 -19.68 -10.53 20.40
C ILE A 143 -20.67 -11.69 20.19
N LEU A 144 -20.62 -12.70 21.06
CA LEU A 144 -21.50 -13.86 20.97
C LEU A 144 -22.97 -13.50 21.25
N GLU A 145 -23.24 -12.61 22.20
CA GLU A 145 -24.59 -12.10 22.48
C GLU A 145 -25.13 -11.28 21.30
N HIS A 146 -24.29 -10.54 20.59
CA HIS A 146 -24.70 -9.81 19.39
C HIS A 146 -25.12 -10.77 18.26
N LEU A 147 -24.37 -11.85 18.05
CA LEU A 147 -24.69 -12.88 17.05
C LEU A 147 -26.01 -13.61 17.35
N GLU A 148 -26.36 -13.79 18.63
CA GLU A 148 -27.62 -14.43 19.03
C GLU A 148 -28.84 -13.51 18.88
N ASN A 149 -28.64 -12.20 19.01
CA ASN A 149 -29.68 -11.18 18.85
C ASN A 149 -29.79 -10.63 17.42
N ALA A 150 -29.03 -11.20 16.46
CA ALA A 150 -29.12 -10.87 15.04
C ALA A 150 -30.42 -11.37 14.39
N ASP A 151 -31.22 -12.18 15.09
CA ASP A 151 -32.56 -12.58 14.66
C ASP A 151 -33.58 -11.46 14.91
N ASP A 152 -34.33 -11.14 13.85
CA ASP A 152 -35.34 -10.10 13.74
C ASP A 152 -36.15 -9.81 15.01
N THR A 153 -36.39 -8.52 15.31
CA THR A 153 -37.47 -8.14 16.24
C THR A 153 -38.83 -8.64 15.72
N ILE A 154 -39.36 -9.68 16.38
CA ILE A 154 -40.68 -10.26 16.09
C ILE A 154 -41.77 -9.45 16.80
N TYR A 155 -42.64 -8.81 16.03
CA TYR A 155 -43.90 -8.27 16.52
C TYR A 155 -45.03 -9.26 16.19
N GLU A 156 -45.68 -9.81 17.21
CA GLU A 156 -46.91 -10.61 17.05
C GLU A 156 -48.12 -9.80 17.56
N GLU A 157 -49.03 -9.43 16.66
CA GLU A 157 -50.33 -8.86 17.00
C GLU A 157 -51.40 -9.60 16.18
N ASN A 158 -52.41 -10.21 16.83
CA ASN A 158 -53.52 -10.94 16.22
C ASN A 158 -53.14 -12.06 15.24
N GLY A 159 -52.13 -12.87 15.57
CA GLY A 159 -51.73 -14.04 14.76
C GLY A 159 -50.99 -13.70 13.46
N VAL A 160 -50.67 -12.42 13.24
CA VAL A 160 -49.76 -12.00 12.16
C VAL A 160 -48.41 -11.70 12.78
N ARG A 161 -47.39 -12.44 12.33
CA ARG A 161 -46.00 -12.25 12.72
C ARG A 161 -45.36 -11.26 11.74
N LEU A 162 -44.96 -10.09 12.24
CA LEU A 162 -44.22 -9.10 11.48
C LEU A 162 -42.79 -9.02 12.03
N THR A 163 -41.83 -9.52 11.27
CA THR A 163 -40.40 -9.33 11.54
C THR A 163 -39.94 -8.05 10.86
N VAL A 164 -39.39 -7.12 11.66
CA VAL A 164 -38.76 -5.90 11.14
C VAL A 164 -37.27 -6.05 11.36
N SER A 165 -36.57 -6.39 10.28
CA SER A 165 -35.11 -6.42 10.19
C SER A 165 -34.62 -5.06 9.67
N MET A 166 -33.85 -4.32 10.47
CA MET A 166 -33.05 -3.21 9.95
C MET A 166 -31.68 -3.80 9.60
N SER A 167 -31.57 -4.45 8.45
CA SER A 167 -30.31 -5.06 8.03
C SER A 167 -29.42 -4.06 7.31
N THR A 168 -28.14 -4.05 7.66
CA THR A 168 -27.07 -3.59 6.77
C THR A 168 -26.57 -4.78 5.94
N ASN A 169 -25.90 -4.53 4.81
CA ASN A 169 -25.30 -5.61 4.01
C ASN A 169 -24.39 -6.55 4.84
N PHE A 170 -23.75 -6.04 5.90
CA PHE A 170 -22.91 -6.82 6.82
C PHE A 170 -23.71 -7.77 7.72
N SER A 171 -24.87 -7.33 8.21
CA SER A 171 -25.78 -8.17 9.01
C SER A 171 -26.44 -9.26 8.17
N ASP A 172 -26.76 -8.96 6.90
CA ASP A 172 -27.29 -9.96 5.97
C ASP A 172 -26.27 -11.06 5.69
N PHE A 173 -24.99 -10.69 5.49
CA PHE A 173 -23.88 -11.65 5.36
C PHE A 173 -23.76 -12.54 6.60
N THR A 174 -23.79 -11.95 7.80
CA THR A 174 -23.64 -12.70 9.05
C THR A 174 -24.77 -13.69 9.27
N ARG A 175 -26.01 -13.31 8.93
CA ARG A 175 -27.18 -14.21 8.97
C ARG A 175 -27.05 -15.36 7.98
N ASP A 176 -26.61 -15.08 6.76
CA ASP A 176 -26.41 -16.11 5.73
C ASP A 176 -25.29 -17.09 6.15
N SER A 177 -24.18 -16.57 6.68
CA SER A 177 -23.08 -17.37 7.24
C SER A 177 -23.56 -18.31 8.36
N LEU A 178 -24.31 -17.79 9.34
CA LEU A 178 -24.87 -18.60 10.44
C LEU A 178 -25.75 -19.74 9.93
N LYS A 179 -26.56 -19.48 8.90
CA LYS A 179 -27.40 -20.49 8.25
C LYS A 179 -26.57 -21.54 7.51
N TYR A 180 -25.46 -21.13 6.90
CA TYR A 180 -24.60 -22.00 6.08
C TYR A 180 -23.45 -22.66 6.85
N ALA A 181 -23.24 -22.34 8.14
CA ALA A 181 -22.12 -22.83 8.93
C ALA A 181 -21.96 -24.37 8.93
N GLN A 182 -23.08 -25.10 8.95
CA GLN A 182 -23.09 -26.58 8.93
C GLN A 182 -23.33 -27.18 7.54
N GLN A 183 -23.40 -26.35 6.49
CA GLN A 183 -23.64 -26.82 5.14
C GLN A 183 -22.35 -27.42 4.54
N ARG A 184 -22.50 -28.60 3.95
CA ARG A 184 -21.44 -29.37 3.30
C ARG A 184 -21.55 -29.31 1.78
N GLY A 185 -20.40 -29.40 1.11
CA GLY A 185 -20.33 -29.47 -0.33
C GLY A 185 -20.17 -30.90 -0.84
N PHE A 186 -20.57 -31.11 -2.09
CA PHE A 186 -20.27 -32.34 -2.83
C PHE A 186 -19.12 -32.05 -3.78
N GLU A 187 -18.31 -33.08 -4.06
CA GLU A 187 -17.22 -32.98 -5.03
C GLU A 187 -17.73 -32.42 -6.36
N THR A 188 -17.19 -31.28 -6.73
CA THR A 188 -17.54 -30.54 -7.94
C THR A 188 -16.29 -29.87 -8.47
N LYS A 189 -16.29 -29.59 -9.78
CA LYS A 189 -15.21 -28.81 -10.40
C LYS A 189 -15.30 -27.36 -9.96
N GLU A 190 -14.14 -26.71 -9.92
CA GLU A 190 -14.04 -25.28 -9.69
C GLU A 190 -14.86 -24.49 -10.71
N ILE A 191 -15.50 -23.44 -10.23
CA ILE A 191 -16.22 -22.46 -11.04
C ILE A 191 -15.65 -21.09 -10.70
N PRO A 192 -15.07 -20.39 -11.68
CA PRO A 192 -14.45 -19.09 -11.41
C PRO A 192 -15.43 -18.08 -10.80
N PHE A 193 -14.91 -17.24 -9.92
CA PHE A 193 -15.63 -16.18 -9.24
C PHE A 193 -14.67 -15.07 -8.79
N GLN A 194 -14.95 -13.84 -9.23
CA GLN A 194 -14.15 -12.66 -8.90
C GLN A 194 -15.09 -11.53 -8.47
N SER A 195 -14.90 -11.00 -7.26
CA SER A 195 -15.63 -9.87 -6.69
C SER A 195 -14.75 -9.13 -5.69
N TYR A 196 -14.89 -7.81 -5.63
CA TYR A 196 -14.07 -6.96 -4.75
C TYR A 196 -14.48 -7.06 -3.27
N TRP A 197 -15.79 -7.21 -2.99
CA TRP A 197 -16.31 -7.53 -1.66
C TRP A 197 -17.26 -8.73 -1.74
N PRO A 198 -16.71 -9.95 -1.82
CA PRO A 198 -17.52 -11.11 -2.10
C PRO A 198 -18.43 -11.46 -0.92
N THR A 199 -19.71 -11.68 -1.20
CA THR A 199 -20.73 -12.13 -0.25
C THR A 199 -21.45 -13.38 -0.76
N PHE A 200 -22.23 -14.04 0.10
CA PHE A 200 -23.07 -15.18 -0.33
C PHE A 200 -24.11 -14.81 -1.40
N GLN A 201 -24.53 -13.55 -1.47
CA GLN A 201 -25.54 -13.09 -2.41
C GLN A 201 -24.99 -12.97 -3.84
N ASP A 202 -23.68 -12.85 -3.98
CA ASP A 202 -22.99 -12.75 -5.28
C ASP A 202 -22.77 -14.13 -5.92
N LEU A 203 -22.87 -15.20 -5.14
CA LEU A 203 -22.62 -16.57 -5.61
C LEU A 203 -23.86 -17.17 -6.29
N ASP A 204 -23.67 -17.75 -7.47
CA ASP A 204 -24.68 -18.60 -8.07
C ASP A 204 -24.79 -19.97 -7.36
N LYS A 205 -25.83 -20.75 -7.68
CA LYS A 205 -26.07 -22.06 -7.03
C LYS A 205 -24.95 -23.08 -7.25
N ARG A 206 -24.16 -22.95 -8.31
CA ARG A 206 -23.08 -23.88 -8.63
C ARG A 206 -21.78 -23.45 -7.92
N GLN A 207 -21.47 -22.15 -7.95
CA GLN A 207 -20.39 -21.51 -7.22
C GLN A 207 -20.55 -21.72 -5.70
N LEU A 208 -21.78 -21.61 -5.18
CA LEU A 208 -22.07 -21.90 -3.78
C LEU A 208 -21.81 -23.37 -3.40
N LYS A 209 -22.10 -24.33 -4.30
CA LYS A 209 -21.78 -25.75 -4.08
C LYS A 209 -20.28 -26.01 -4.07
N TRP A 210 -19.56 -25.37 -5.00
CA TRP A 210 -18.10 -25.42 -5.05
C TRP A 210 -17.49 -24.84 -3.78
N TYR A 211 -17.95 -23.66 -3.36
CA TYR A 211 -17.52 -23.01 -2.13
C TYR A 211 -17.64 -23.94 -0.91
N PHE A 212 -18.80 -24.59 -0.71
CA PHE A 212 -18.95 -25.52 0.42
C PHE A 212 -18.07 -26.76 0.32
N TYR A 213 -17.75 -27.20 -0.89
CA TYR A 213 -16.85 -28.34 -1.09
C TYR A 213 -15.41 -27.94 -0.76
N TRP A 214 -14.95 -26.83 -1.34
CA TRP A 214 -13.64 -26.26 -1.05
C TRP A 214 -13.46 -25.96 0.44
N ARG A 215 -14.43 -25.30 1.09
CA ARG A 215 -14.39 -24.99 2.53
C ARG A 215 -14.23 -26.25 3.37
N GLU A 216 -14.96 -27.33 3.05
CA GLU A 216 -14.81 -28.62 3.72
C GLU A 216 -13.41 -29.24 3.51
N GLN A 217 -12.82 -29.10 2.31
CA GLN A 217 -11.47 -29.58 2.04
C GLN A 217 -10.41 -28.76 2.79
N ALA A 218 -10.53 -27.43 2.82
CA ALA A 218 -9.64 -26.54 3.56
C ALA A 218 -9.66 -26.86 5.07
N LEU A 219 -10.83 -27.17 5.64
CA LEU A 219 -10.98 -27.59 7.03
C LEU A 219 -10.30 -28.94 7.33
N LYS A 220 -10.16 -29.82 6.33
CA LYS A 220 -9.43 -31.10 6.45
C LYS A 220 -7.93 -30.97 6.16
N GLY A 221 -7.45 -29.75 5.90
CA GLY A 221 -6.06 -29.49 5.51
C GLY A 221 -5.74 -29.75 4.03
N ASN A 222 -6.75 -30.02 3.21
CA ASN A 222 -6.60 -30.18 1.76
C ASN A 222 -6.87 -28.84 1.06
N TYR A 223 -5.84 -28.02 0.89
CA TYR A 223 -5.94 -26.71 0.24
C TYR A 223 -5.91 -26.87 -1.28
N LEU A 224 -7.08 -26.79 -1.91
CA LEU A 224 -7.21 -26.82 -3.38
C LEU A 224 -6.93 -25.42 -3.96
N GLU A 225 -6.48 -25.35 -5.22
CA GLU A 225 -6.48 -24.10 -5.98
C GLU A 225 -7.91 -23.54 -6.05
N VAL A 226 -8.04 -22.25 -5.76
CA VAL A 226 -9.33 -21.58 -5.66
C VAL A 226 -9.17 -20.09 -5.91
N ASP A 227 -10.12 -19.48 -6.61
CA ASP A 227 -10.17 -18.03 -6.73
C ASP A 227 -10.20 -17.30 -5.37
N LEU A 228 -9.40 -16.23 -5.27
CA LEU A 228 -9.22 -15.38 -4.09
C LEU A 228 -10.55 -14.92 -3.45
N SER A 229 -11.58 -14.66 -4.26
CA SER A 229 -12.88 -14.21 -3.77
C SER A 229 -13.59 -15.24 -2.88
N TYR A 230 -13.41 -16.55 -3.13
CA TYR A 230 -13.95 -17.59 -2.24
C TYR A 230 -13.23 -17.63 -0.90
N ILE A 231 -11.91 -17.38 -0.90
CA ILE A 231 -11.11 -17.30 0.33
C ILE A 231 -11.63 -16.17 1.21
N PHE A 232 -11.88 -14.99 0.62
CA PHE A 232 -12.41 -13.85 1.37
C PHE A 232 -13.79 -14.10 1.99
N ILE A 233 -14.70 -14.81 1.31
CA ILE A 233 -15.99 -15.20 1.92
C ILE A 233 -15.75 -15.97 3.21
N PHE A 234 -14.88 -16.99 3.17
CA PHE A 234 -14.58 -17.79 4.36
C PHE A 234 -13.84 -16.99 5.43
N VAL A 235 -12.90 -16.12 5.06
CA VAL A 235 -12.25 -15.18 5.97
C VAL A 235 -13.30 -14.32 6.69
N TYR A 236 -14.28 -13.76 5.98
CA TYR A 236 -15.36 -12.99 6.60
C TYR A 236 -16.23 -13.85 7.53
N GLU A 237 -16.51 -15.11 7.21
CA GLU A 237 -17.21 -16.01 8.15
C GLU A 237 -16.43 -16.20 9.47
N LEU A 238 -15.09 -16.30 9.38
CA LEU A 238 -14.20 -16.47 10.54
C LEU A 238 -14.09 -15.18 11.37
N LEU A 239 -13.90 -14.03 10.71
CA LEU A 239 -13.85 -12.72 11.37
C LEU A 239 -15.16 -12.41 12.12
N ASN A 240 -16.30 -12.85 11.58
CA ASN A 240 -17.60 -12.62 12.21
C ASN A 240 -17.94 -13.62 13.33
N TYR A 241 -17.12 -14.64 13.59
CA TYR A 241 -17.45 -15.77 14.47
C TYR A 241 -18.76 -16.50 14.09
N SER A 242 -19.21 -16.34 12.84
CA SER A 242 -20.48 -16.88 12.35
C SER A 242 -20.33 -18.33 11.88
N PHE A 243 -19.16 -18.73 11.37
CA PHE A 243 -18.84 -20.14 11.12
C PHE A 243 -18.51 -20.90 12.40
N ASN A 244 -17.61 -20.37 13.23
CA ASN A 244 -17.25 -20.94 14.53
C ASN A 244 -17.17 -19.86 15.61
N ARG A 245 -17.76 -20.14 16.78
CA ARG A 245 -17.77 -19.25 17.95
C ARG A 245 -16.45 -19.25 18.73
N ASN A 246 -15.51 -20.15 18.41
CA ASN A 246 -14.24 -20.28 19.10
C ASN A 246 -13.16 -19.38 18.47
N ALA A 247 -12.66 -18.39 19.22
CA ALA A 247 -11.61 -17.49 18.76
C ALA A 247 -10.30 -18.19 18.42
N ALA A 248 -9.90 -19.19 19.23
CA ALA A 248 -8.70 -19.97 18.97
C ALA A 248 -8.76 -20.67 17.61
N PHE A 249 -9.94 -21.17 17.25
CA PHE A 249 -10.19 -21.79 15.96
C PHE A 249 -10.10 -20.77 14.83
N ASN A 250 -10.81 -19.64 14.94
CA ASN A 250 -10.89 -18.66 13.86
C ASN A 250 -9.52 -18.06 13.54
N VAL A 251 -8.76 -17.62 14.56
CA VAL A 251 -7.40 -17.08 14.39
C VAL A 251 -6.48 -18.14 13.78
N SER A 252 -6.53 -19.38 14.27
CA SER A 252 -5.69 -20.47 13.73
C SER A 252 -6.03 -20.80 12.29
N MET A 253 -7.31 -20.77 11.92
CA MET A 253 -7.75 -21.05 10.56
C MET A 253 -7.35 -19.93 9.60
N LEU A 254 -7.44 -18.65 10.01
CA LEU A 254 -6.94 -17.51 9.22
C LEU A 254 -5.45 -17.64 8.92
N ILE A 255 -4.65 -17.98 9.93
CA ILE A 255 -3.20 -18.18 9.76
C ILE A 255 -2.91 -19.32 8.79
N ARG A 256 -3.63 -20.45 8.92
CA ARG A 256 -3.48 -21.57 8.00
C ARG A 256 -3.85 -21.20 6.56
N LEU A 257 -4.93 -20.43 6.35
CA LEU A 257 -5.29 -19.94 5.02
C LEU A 257 -4.18 -19.05 4.46
N LEU A 258 -3.64 -18.13 5.26
CA LEU A 258 -2.53 -17.29 4.84
C LEU A 258 -1.31 -18.12 4.44
N ASP A 259 -0.87 -19.05 5.28
CA ASP A 259 0.35 -19.84 5.02
C ASP A 259 0.25 -20.72 3.78
N ASN A 260 -0.94 -21.22 3.43
CA ASN A 260 -1.13 -22.10 2.27
C ASN A 260 -1.44 -21.36 0.97
N TYR A 261 -1.89 -20.10 1.04
CA TYR A 261 -2.28 -19.34 -0.15
C TYR A 261 -1.43 -18.09 -0.42
N LYS A 262 -0.56 -17.65 0.50
CA LYS A 262 0.29 -16.45 0.29
C LYS A 262 1.19 -16.54 -0.94
N ASP A 263 1.73 -17.72 -1.24
CA ASP A 263 2.61 -17.92 -2.41
C ASP A 263 1.86 -17.78 -3.73
N ILE A 264 0.56 -18.11 -3.74
CA ILE A 264 -0.31 -18.01 -4.93
C ILE A 264 -0.91 -16.60 -5.01
N TYR A 265 -1.30 -16.03 -3.87
CA TYR A 265 -1.97 -14.74 -3.75
C TYR A 265 -1.25 -13.86 -2.71
N PRO A 266 -0.19 -13.13 -3.09
CA PRO A 266 0.54 -12.25 -2.17
C PRO A 266 -0.35 -11.14 -1.56
N GLU A 267 -1.39 -10.73 -2.29
CA GLU A 267 -2.39 -9.76 -1.78
C GLU A 267 -3.11 -10.25 -0.52
N LEU A 268 -3.20 -11.56 -0.29
CA LEU A 268 -3.84 -12.10 0.91
C LEU A 268 -3.11 -11.64 2.18
N GLU A 269 -1.80 -11.45 2.11
CA GLU A 269 -0.98 -11.07 3.26
C GLU A 269 -1.30 -9.66 3.77
N SER A 270 -1.46 -8.70 2.86
CA SER A 270 -1.75 -7.30 3.20
C SER A 270 -3.12 -7.12 3.88
N TYR A 271 -4.05 -8.04 3.67
CA TYR A 271 -5.36 -8.04 4.34
C TYR A 271 -5.38 -8.90 5.61
N LEU A 272 -4.88 -10.14 5.54
CA LEU A 272 -5.01 -11.08 6.67
C LEU A 272 -4.12 -10.70 7.84
N ARG A 273 -2.90 -10.16 7.64
CA ARG A 273 -2.04 -9.79 8.77
C ARG A 273 -2.69 -8.69 9.64
N PRO A 274 -3.16 -7.56 9.08
CA PRO A 274 -3.90 -6.56 9.86
C PRO A 274 -5.17 -7.11 10.51
N TRP A 275 -5.95 -7.94 9.82
CA TRP A 275 -7.19 -8.48 10.39
C TRP A 275 -6.95 -9.52 11.48
N ILE A 276 -5.88 -10.31 11.41
CA ILE A 276 -5.46 -11.21 12.49
C ILE A 276 -5.04 -10.37 13.70
N ALA A 277 -4.25 -9.31 13.50
CA ALA A 277 -3.91 -8.36 14.56
C ALA A 277 -5.17 -7.73 15.18
N ASP A 278 -6.13 -7.32 14.35
CA ASP A 278 -7.40 -6.73 14.80
C ASP A 278 -8.21 -7.70 15.67
N MET A 279 -8.32 -8.98 15.28
CA MET A 279 -8.94 -10.00 16.12
C MET A 279 -8.22 -10.15 17.46
N LEU A 280 -6.89 -10.19 17.47
CA LEU A 280 -6.11 -10.35 18.69
C LEU A 280 -6.25 -9.13 19.61
N TYR A 281 -6.29 -7.92 19.05
CA TYR A 281 -6.57 -6.72 19.81
C TYR A 281 -8.01 -6.69 20.37
N GLU A 282 -9.01 -7.12 19.60
CA GLU A 282 -10.41 -7.25 20.05
C GLU A 282 -10.50 -8.21 21.26
N LEU A 283 -9.67 -9.25 21.29
CA LEU A 283 -9.58 -10.23 22.38
C LEU A 283 -8.73 -9.76 23.58
N GLY A 284 -8.06 -8.61 23.48
CA GLY A 284 -7.17 -8.06 24.51
C GLY A 284 -5.76 -8.67 24.55
N GLU A 285 -5.38 -9.47 23.56
CA GLU A 285 -4.07 -10.13 23.45
C GLU A 285 -3.08 -9.25 22.69
N VAL A 286 -2.67 -8.16 23.34
CA VAL A 286 -1.82 -7.11 22.74
C VAL A 286 -0.48 -7.68 22.26
N ASP A 287 0.19 -8.49 23.08
CA ASP A 287 1.53 -9.00 22.74
C ASP A 287 1.50 -9.90 21.50
N LEU A 288 0.44 -10.69 21.32
CA LEU A 288 0.25 -11.53 20.13
C LEU A 288 -0.14 -10.68 18.92
N ALA A 289 -1.00 -9.68 19.11
CA ALA A 289 -1.42 -8.77 18.04
C ALA A 289 -0.22 -8.03 17.43
N GLU A 290 0.74 -7.61 18.27
CA GLU A 290 1.95 -6.91 17.85
C GLU A 290 2.84 -7.70 16.89
N GLU A 291 2.77 -9.03 16.89
CA GLU A 291 3.51 -9.87 15.93
C GLU A 291 2.94 -9.81 14.51
N TRP A 292 1.66 -9.47 14.40
CA TRP A 292 0.90 -9.40 13.15
C TRP A 292 0.67 -7.97 12.67
N ASP A 293 0.93 -6.98 13.53
CA ASP A 293 0.59 -5.58 13.27
C ASP A 293 1.74 -4.80 12.63
N ASP A 294 1.72 -4.70 11.30
CA ASP A 294 2.67 -3.89 10.54
C ASP A 294 2.53 -2.38 10.79
N PHE A 295 1.45 -1.93 11.47
CA PHE A 295 1.23 -0.53 11.85
C PHE A 295 2.36 0.05 12.72
N LYS A 296 3.16 -0.79 13.37
CA LYS A 296 4.40 -0.34 14.04
C LYS A 296 5.49 0.10 13.06
N GLN A 297 5.61 -0.53 11.89
CA GLN A 297 6.61 -0.16 10.89
C GLN A 297 6.30 1.22 10.30
N ASN A 298 5.01 1.52 10.07
CA ASN A 298 4.55 2.77 9.47
C ASN A 298 4.77 4.02 10.35
N ASN A 299 4.91 3.85 11.67
CA ASN A 299 5.17 4.97 12.60
C ASN A 299 6.67 5.21 12.86
N VAL A 300 7.54 4.53 12.11
CA VAL A 300 8.99 4.67 12.21
C VAL A 300 9.52 5.27 10.91
N PRO A 301 10.15 6.45 10.94
CA PRO A 301 10.67 7.10 9.74
C PRO A 301 11.65 6.19 8.99
N LYS A 302 11.58 6.16 7.65
CA LYS A 302 12.46 5.33 6.77
C LYS A 302 13.94 5.47 7.12
N LEU A 303 14.39 6.70 7.40
CA LEU A 303 15.77 6.98 7.83
C LEU A 303 16.14 6.24 9.13
N TYR A 304 15.26 6.16 10.11
CA TYR A 304 15.54 5.43 11.37
C TYR A 304 15.77 3.94 11.09
N GLN A 305 14.94 3.34 10.23
CA GLN A 305 15.05 1.92 9.88
C GLN A 305 16.37 1.62 9.16
N ILE A 306 16.76 2.47 8.19
CA ILE A 306 18.02 2.32 7.44
C ILE A 306 19.21 2.48 8.39
N LEU A 307 19.22 3.52 9.24
CA LEU A 307 20.31 3.74 10.19
C LEU A 307 20.45 2.61 11.22
N GLN A 308 19.37 1.91 11.55
CA GLN A 308 19.40 0.74 12.43
C GLN A 308 20.02 -0.49 11.73
N LYS A 309 19.74 -0.67 10.43
CA LYS A 309 20.25 -1.81 9.63
C LYS A 309 21.71 -1.60 9.17
N GLU A 310 22.07 -0.38 8.78
CA GLU A 310 23.33 -0.06 8.09
C GLU A 310 24.30 0.79 8.93
N THR A 311 24.74 0.28 10.08
CA THR A 311 25.59 1.07 10.99
C THR A 311 26.98 1.41 10.43
N ASN A 312 27.47 0.66 9.42
CA ASN A 312 28.86 0.76 8.93
C ASN A 312 29.02 1.41 7.54
N ASN A 313 27.94 1.59 6.76
CA ASN A 313 28.00 2.06 5.37
C ASN A 313 27.14 3.32 5.14
N LEU A 314 27.15 4.25 6.10
CA LEU A 314 26.29 5.45 6.07
C LEU A 314 26.51 6.37 4.85
N GLU A 315 27.68 6.29 4.20
CA GLU A 315 27.97 7.07 2.99
C GLU A 315 27.20 6.58 1.75
N LYS A 316 26.69 5.35 1.77
CA LYS A 316 25.96 4.74 0.63
C LYS A 316 24.47 5.09 0.62
N ILE A 317 23.94 5.68 1.68
CA ILE A 317 22.53 6.06 1.79
C ILE A 317 22.22 7.17 0.76
N SER A 318 21.19 6.98 -0.06
CA SER A 318 20.79 7.92 -1.12
C SER A 318 20.35 9.27 -0.56
N MET A 319 20.59 10.32 -1.34
CA MET A 319 20.13 11.66 -0.99
C MET A 319 18.61 11.79 -0.90
N SER A 320 17.84 10.92 -1.56
CA SER A 320 16.36 10.91 -1.46
C SER A 320 15.90 10.71 -0.02
N VAL A 321 16.60 9.87 0.76
CA VAL A 321 16.31 9.59 2.17
C VAL A 321 16.67 10.78 3.07
N TRP A 322 17.75 11.50 2.75
CA TRP A 322 18.24 12.62 3.56
C TRP A 322 17.47 13.93 3.33
N LYS A 323 16.98 14.16 2.11
CA LYS A 323 16.31 15.41 1.70
C LYS A 323 15.15 15.84 2.61
N PRO A 324 14.21 14.97 3.03
CA PRO A 324 13.12 15.36 3.93
C PRO A 324 13.59 15.98 5.26
N TYR A 325 14.84 15.71 5.66
CA TYR A 325 15.43 16.20 6.89
C TYR A 325 16.31 17.45 6.72
N ILE A 326 16.50 17.93 5.49
CA ILE A 326 17.24 19.15 5.18
C ILE A 326 16.25 20.30 5.01
N ARG A 327 16.15 21.16 6.03
CA ARG A 327 15.20 22.29 6.06
C ARG A 327 15.88 23.62 5.74
N ASN A 328 15.09 24.54 5.18
CA ASN A 328 15.49 25.94 4.96
C ASN A 328 16.79 26.10 4.11
N TYR A 329 17.12 25.12 3.28
CA TYR A 329 18.19 25.23 2.31
C TYR A 329 17.62 25.78 1.00
N ARG A 330 18.18 26.90 0.53
CA ARG A 330 17.85 27.45 -0.77
C ARG A 330 18.97 27.08 -1.73
N GLU A 331 18.63 26.36 -2.79
CA GLU A 331 19.58 26.00 -3.83
C GLU A 331 20.29 27.23 -4.37
N THR A 332 21.62 27.15 -4.40
CA THR A 332 22.44 28.20 -5.00
C THR A 332 22.77 27.85 -6.44
N VAL A 333 23.12 28.87 -7.24
CA VAL A 333 23.64 28.64 -8.61
C VAL A 333 24.88 27.75 -8.60
N PHE A 334 25.69 27.83 -7.54
CA PHE A 334 26.84 26.95 -7.35
C PHE A 334 26.41 25.51 -7.10
N PHE A 335 25.38 25.31 -6.26
CA PHE A 335 24.83 24.00 -5.97
C PHE A 335 24.32 23.32 -7.24
N GLN A 336 23.53 24.02 -8.06
CA GLN A 336 23.03 23.46 -9.33
C GLN A 336 24.17 23.00 -10.26
N LYS A 337 25.31 23.69 -10.26
CA LYS A 337 26.49 23.32 -11.07
C LYS A 337 27.32 22.18 -10.47
N HIS A 338 27.27 21.96 -9.16
CA HIS A 338 28.17 21.05 -8.44
C HIS A 338 27.45 20.05 -7.52
N LYS A 339 26.16 19.81 -7.79
CA LYS A 339 25.23 18.98 -6.99
C LYS A 339 25.84 17.66 -6.54
N ASN A 340 26.34 16.83 -7.46
CA ASN A 340 26.88 15.50 -7.15
C ASN A 340 28.11 15.56 -6.22
N LYS A 341 29.00 16.55 -6.41
CA LYS A 341 30.16 16.73 -5.52
C LYS A 341 29.73 17.12 -4.11
N ILE A 342 28.69 17.95 -4.00
CA ILE A 342 28.14 18.39 -2.72
C ILE A 342 27.42 17.24 -2.02
N TYR A 343 26.62 16.47 -2.74
CA TYR A 343 25.97 15.26 -2.24
C TYR A 343 26.98 14.23 -1.74
N ASN A 344 28.01 13.91 -2.53
CA ASN A 344 29.06 13.00 -2.10
C ASN A 344 29.80 13.52 -0.87
N LYS A 345 30.08 14.83 -0.81
CA LYS A 345 30.72 15.43 0.37
C LYS A 345 29.84 15.40 1.61
N PHE A 346 28.53 15.57 1.45
CA PHE A 346 27.55 15.43 2.52
C PHE A 346 27.45 13.99 3.00
N LYS A 347 27.33 13.01 2.09
CA LYS A 347 27.28 11.57 2.43
C LYS A 347 28.53 11.14 3.22
N GLN A 348 29.72 11.55 2.78
CA GLN A 348 31.00 11.33 3.49
C GLN A 348 31.08 12.00 4.88
N SER A 349 30.23 13.00 5.13
CA SER A 349 30.23 13.69 6.42
C SER A 349 29.39 12.98 7.48
N ILE A 350 28.50 12.06 7.09
CA ILE A 350 27.62 11.33 8.01
C ILE A 350 28.42 10.39 8.95
N PRO A 351 29.37 9.56 8.47
CA PRO A 351 30.19 8.74 9.37
C PRO A 351 31.04 9.58 10.32
N LEU A 352 31.55 10.74 9.85
CA LEU A 352 32.31 11.66 10.70
C LEU A 352 31.45 12.19 11.87
N ILE A 353 30.16 12.45 11.65
CA ILE A 353 29.24 12.81 12.72
C ILE A 353 29.03 11.64 13.68
N GLN A 354 28.85 10.43 13.16
CA GLN A 354 28.68 9.24 13.99
C GLN A 354 29.90 9.02 14.90
N GLU A 355 31.12 9.16 14.37
CA GLU A 355 32.37 9.10 15.15
C GLU A 355 32.39 10.16 16.25
N VAL A 356 32.03 11.41 15.94
CA VAL A 356 32.02 12.49 16.95
C VAL A 356 31.00 12.21 18.06
N TYR A 357 29.82 11.69 17.74
CA TYR A 357 28.83 11.33 18.77
C TYR A 357 29.27 10.13 19.60
N GLN A 358 29.94 9.15 18.99
CA GLN A 358 30.53 8.02 19.71
C GLN A 358 31.65 8.48 20.66
N GLU A 359 32.50 9.42 20.25
CA GLU A 359 33.51 10.06 21.10
C GLU A 359 32.87 10.77 22.32
N MET A 360 31.65 11.29 22.18
CA MET A 360 30.86 11.91 23.25
C MET A 360 30.09 10.90 24.12
N GLY A 361 30.16 9.61 23.79
CA GLY A 361 29.45 8.54 24.51
C GLY A 361 27.94 8.49 24.22
N THR A 362 27.50 9.04 23.09
CA THR A 362 26.09 9.03 22.66
C THR A 362 25.92 8.34 21.32
N ASP A 363 24.81 7.63 21.16
CA ASP A 363 24.48 6.99 19.88
C ASP A 363 23.72 7.95 18.95
N LEU A 364 23.99 7.83 17.64
CA LEU A 364 23.42 8.66 16.58
C LEU A 364 21.88 8.60 16.61
N LEU A 365 21.33 7.38 16.74
CA LEU A 365 19.88 7.15 16.74
C LEU A 365 19.20 7.83 17.92
N ASN A 366 19.79 7.73 19.13
CA ASN A 366 19.23 8.33 20.34
C ASN A 366 19.27 9.86 20.32
N LYS A 367 20.19 10.46 19.56
CA LYS A 367 20.28 11.91 19.38
C LYS A 367 19.30 12.43 18.35
N TRP A 368 19.14 11.69 17.27
CA TRP A 368 18.34 12.11 16.12
C TRP A 368 16.87 11.73 16.20
N PHE A 369 16.52 10.76 17.04
CA PHE A 369 15.17 10.26 17.15
C PHE A 369 14.74 10.09 18.60
N GLU A 370 13.49 10.47 18.86
CA GLU A 370 12.84 10.29 20.15
C GLU A 370 11.68 9.30 20.01
N VAL A 371 11.74 8.19 20.75
CA VAL A 371 10.65 7.22 20.80
C VAL A 371 9.67 7.63 21.89
N ARG A 372 8.45 7.97 21.49
CA ARG A 372 7.36 8.36 22.40
C ARG A 372 6.27 7.31 22.38
N ASN A 373 5.78 6.96 23.57
CA ASN A 373 4.59 6.14 23.69
C ASN A 373 3.36 7.03 23.55
N SER A 374 2.60 6.84 22.48
CA SER A 374 1.38 7.57 22.17
C SER A 374 0.15 6.66 22.30
N ARG A 375 -1.03 7.26 22.46
CA ARG A 375 -2.30 6.54 22.36
C ARG A 375 -2.89 6.84 20.98
N ALA A 376 -2.97 5.81 20.15
CA ALA A 376 -3.62 5.90 18.85
C ALA A 376 -5.00 5.25 18.91
N ILE A 377 -5.93 5.73 18.08
CA ILE A 377 -7.21 5.07 17.82
C ILE A 377 -7.03 4.20 16.60
N ARG A 378 -7.24 2.90 16.75
CA ARG A 378 -7.22 1.94 15.65
C ARG A 378 -8.66 1.59 15.27
N ASN A 379 -8.97 1.69 13.97
CA ASN A 379 -10.21 1.18 13.41
C ASN A 379 -10.02 -0.31 13.06
N LEU A 380 -10.72 -1.19 13.76
CA LEU A 380 -10.68 -2.63 13.56
C LEU A 380 -11.43 -3.03 12.28
N PHE A 381 -10.88 -4.04 11.60
CA PHE A 381 -11.45 -4.70 10.43
C PHE A 381 -11.73 -3.72 9.30
N SER A 382 -10.81 -2.78 9.06
CA SER A 382 -10.90 -1.86 7.93
C SER A 382 -10.99 -2.65 6.62
N SER A 383 -11.94 -2.27 5.77
CA SER A 383 -12.22 -2.91 4.48
C SER A 383 -12.74 -4.36 4.53
N ALA A 384 -13.04 -4.90 5.71
CA ALA A 384 -13.64 -6.23 5.85
C ALA A 384 -15.16 -6.20 5.98
N VAL A 385 -15.82 -7.26 5.51
CA VAL A 385 -17.27 -7.47 5.67
C VAL A 385 -17.54 -8.06 7.06
N VAL A 386 -17.56 -7.20 8.09
CA VAL A 386 -17.74 -7.62 9.50
C VAL A 386 -18.88 -6.85 10.17
N ASP A 387 -19.79 -7.55 10.83
CA ASP A 387 -20.85 -6.96 11.65
C ASP A 387 -20.37 -6.76 13.09
N ARG A 388 -20.03 -5.51 13.43
CA ARG A 388 -19.60 -5.07 14.77
C ARG A 388 -20.21 -3.71 15.09
N VAL A 389 -20.72 -3.58 16.31
CA VAL A 389 -21.29 -2.33 16.83
C VAL A 389 -20.21 -1.30 17.11
N ASP A 390 -19.06 -1.73 17.65
CA ASP A 390 -17.89 -0.88 17.89
C ASP A 390 -16.70 -1.42 17.10
N ARG A 391 -16.04 -0.54 16.36
CA ARG A 391 -14.86 -0.86 15.55
C ARG A 391 -13.65 -0.05 15.98
N GLN A 392 -13.70 0.66 17.10
CA GLN A 392 -12.59 1.52 17.51
C GLN A 392 -12.02 1.09 18.86
N ILE A 393 -10.70 0.92 18.89
CA ILE A 393 -9.97 0.64 20.12
C ILE A 393 -8.81 1.60 20.31
N HIS A 394 -8.46 1.84 21.56
CA HIS A 394 -7.27 2.61 21.91
C HIS A 394 -6.09 1.67 22.08
N ILE A 395 -5.11 1.78 21.19
CA ILE A 395 -3.85 1.05 21.28
C ILE A 395 -2.73 1.97 21.73
N ARG A 396 -1.72 1.39 22.39
CA ARG A 396 -0.48 2.09 22.72
C ARG A 396 0.51 1.85 21.59
N VAL A 397 0.88 2.91 20.90
CA VAL A 397 1.85 2.85 19.80
C VAL A 397 3.16 3.48 20.25
N LYS A 398 4.27 2.90 19.77
CA LYS A 398 5.59 3.50 19.86
C LYS A 398 5.78 4.31 18.58
N GLU A 399 5.76 5.63 18.71
CA GLU A 399 6.03 6.53 17.59
C GLU A 399 7.47 7.00 17.68
N CYS A 400 8.19 6.94 16.56
CA CYS A 400 9.55 7.44 16.47
C CYS A 400 9.52 8.79 15.77
N HIS A 401 9.84 9.85 16.51
CA HIS A 401 9.83 11.22 15.99
C HIS A 401 11.26 11.73 15.76
N PRO A 402 11.57 12.29 14.58
CA PRO A 402 12.85 12.95 14.35
C PRO A 402 12.96 14.21 15.22
N THR A 403 14.13 14.42 15.83
CA THR A 403 14.37 15.56 16.74
C THR A 403 14.67 16.85 15.96
N GLU A 404 14.45 18.01 16.58
CA GLU A 404 14.89 19.29 15.99
C GLU A 404 16.43 19.36 15.85
N GLU A 405 17.18 18.62 16.68
CA GLU A 405 18.63 18.46 16.56
C GLU A 405 19.00 17.82 15.21
N LEU A 406 18.31 16.75 14.78
CA LEU A 406 18.51 16.12 13.47
C LEU A 406 18.38 17.15 12.34
N TYR A 407 17.25 17.87 12.29
CA TYR A 407 16.99 18.84 11.22
C TYR A 407 18.03 19.95 11.20
N ASN A 408 18.38 20.49 12.37
CA ASN A 408 19.33 21.59 12.49
C ASN A 408 20.76 21.16 12.11
N VAL A 409 21.18 19.98 12.55
CA VAL A 409 22.49 19.39 12.23
C VAL A 409 22.57 19.09 10.74
N LEU A 410 21.63 18.33 10.16
CA LEU A 410 21.68 17.96 8.74
C LEU A 410 21.62 19.18 7.82
N SER A 411 20.80 20.17 8.15
CA SER A 411 20.70 21.39 7.34
C SER A 411 21.99 22.21 7.35
N ASN A 412 22.66 22.33 8.49
CA ASN A 412 23.94 23.05 8.58
C ASN A 412 25.10 22.24 8.02
N LEU A 413 25.07 20.92 8.18
CA LEU A 413 26.04 20.01 7.60
C LEU A 413 25.99 20.05 6.08
N PHE A 414 24.80 20.11 5.50
CA PHE A 414 24.61 20.24 4.06
C PHE A 414 25.19 21.56 3.52
N ARG A 415 24.95 22.69 4.22
CA ARG A 415 25.57 23.99 3.88
C ARG A 415 27.11 23.94 4.02
N LEU A 416 27.61 23.23 5.04
CA LEU A 416 29.04 23.04 5.25
C LEU A 416 29.66 22.19 4.14
N ALA A 417 29.01 21.12 3.70
CA ALA A 417 29.44 20.30 2.57
C ALA A 417 29.58 21.14 1.30
N GLU A 418 28.61 22.02 1.01
CA GLU A 418 28.74 22.96 -0.10
C GLU A 418 29.93 23.91 0.07
N ASN A 419 30.14 24.46 1.27
CA ASN A 419 31.29 25.33 1.54
C ASN A 419 32.63 24.61 1.37
N VAL A 420 32.72 23.34 1.77
CA VAL A 420 33.93 22.53 1.56
C VAL A 420 34.21 22.37 0.06
N VAL A 421 33.18 22.07 -0.75
CA VAL A 421 33.33 21.98 -2.21
C VAL A 421 33.67 23.36 -2.84
N ARG A 422 33.10 24.46 -2.33
CA ARG A 422 33.48 25.82 -2.74
C ARG A 422 34.96 26.09 -2.50
N ILE A 423 35.48 25.72 -1.33
CA ILE A 423 36.90 25.88 -0.98
C ILE A 423 37.77 25.01 -1.90
N GLU A 424 37.36 23.76 -2.17
CA GLU A 424 38.08 22.85 -3.07
C GLU A 424 38.24 23.42 -4.49
N ILE A 425 37.20 24.10 -4.98
CA ILE A 425 37.16 24.68 -6.34
C ILE A 425 37.78 26.09 -6.37
N GLY A 426 38.09 26.69 -5.20
CA GLY A 426 38.70 28.02 -5.08
C GLY A 426 37.69 29.18 -5.08
N GLU A 427 36.41 28.90 -4.82
CA GLU A 427 35.36 29.90 -4.68
C GLU A 427 35.48 30.59 -3.30
N LYS A 428 35.59 31.92 -3.31
CA LYS A 428 35.78 32.71 -2.07
C LYS A 428 34.47 32.96 -1.33
N ARG A 429 33.34 32.95 -2.04
CA ARG A 429 32.03 33.19 -1.42
C ARG A 429 31.53 31.93 -0.73
N GLN A 430 31.31 32.01 0.57
CA GLN A 430 30.76 30.93 1.39
C GLN A 430 29.34 31.28 1.86
N ILE A 431 28.54 30.25 2.09
CA ILE A 431 27.21 30.35 2.69
C ILE A 431 27.36 30.41 4.21
N LYS A 432 26.45 31.13 4.87
CA LYS A 432 26.39 31.15 6.33
C LYS A 432 26.05 29.76 6.87
N VAL A 433 26.92 29.22 7.70
CA VAL A 433 26.73 27.97 8.46
C VAL A 433 26.70 28.35 9.93
N ASP A 434 25.75 27.79 10.67
CA ASP A 434 25.74 27.88 12.12
C ASP A 434 26.62 26.77 12.70
N GLU A 435 27.82 27.13 13.14
CA GLU A 435 28.82 26.19 13.67
C GLU A 435 28.52 25.76 15.11
N GLU A 436 27.67 26.51 15.85
CA GLU A 436 27.31 26.18 17.24
C GLU A 436 26.40 24.94 17.31
N VAL A 437 25.62 24.71 16.25
CA VAL A 437 24.69 23.58 16.12
C VAL A 437 25.41 22.30 15.71
N LEU A 438 26.54 22.42 15.02
CA LEU A 438 27.30 21.26 14.56
C LEU A 438 28.12 20.65 15.70
N PRO A 439 28.38 19.34 15.67
CA PRO A 439 29.30 18.74 16.62
C PRO A 439 30.68 19.43 16.58
N PRO A 440 31.34 19.66 17.73
CA PRO A 440 32.62 20.35 17.81
C PRO A 440 33.68 19.71 16.92
N GLY A 441 34.43 20.55 16.19
CA GLY A 441 35.49 20.10 15.30
C GLY A 441 35.02 19.55 13.95
N MET A 442 33.70 19.59 13.65
CA MET A 442 33.17 18.98 12.42
C MET A 442 33.70 19.65 11.15
N LYS A 443 33.84 20.98 11.16
CA LYS A 443 34.40 21.74 10.03
C LYS A 443 35.86 21.37 9.76
N GLU A 444 36.66 21.28 10.81
CA GLU A 444 38.05 20.84 10.74
C GLU A 444 38.14 19.39 10.24
N LYS A 445 37.36 18.46 10.83
CA LYS A 445 37.30 17.06 10.41
C LYS A 445 36.94 16.91 8.93
N MET A 446 35.94 17.65 8.43
CA MET A 446 35.57 17.63 7.00
C MET A 446 36.68 18.17 6.09
N LEU A 447 37.37 19.24 6.49
CA LEU A 447 38.49 19.80 5.73
C LEU A 447 39.74 18.92 5.78
N GLU A 448 39.97 18.20 6.88
CA GLU A 448 41.11 17.29 7.06
C GLU A 448 40.92 15.94 6.37
N ALA A 449 39.72 15.36 6.42
CA ALA A 449 39.38 14.17 5.64
C ALA A 449 39.75 14.37 4.17
N ASN A 450 39.44 15.56 3.64
CA ASN A 450 39.78 15.95 2.28
C ASN A 450 41.30 16.01 1.99
N LYS A 451 42.13 16.39 2.98
CA LYS A 451 43.60 16.40 2.84
C LYS A 451 44.19 14.98 2.87
N ARG A 452 43.61 14.08 3.66
CA ARG A 452 44.05 12.67 3.72
C ARG A 452 43.89 11.98 2.36
N PHE A 453 42.78 12.21 1.66
CA PHE A 453 42.58 11.67 0.30
C PHE A 453 43.56 12.26 -0.75
N LYS A 454 43.93 13.54 -0.67
CA LYS A 454 44.98 14.12 -1.54
C LYS A 454 46.38 13.55 -1.28
N THR A 455 46.67 13.12 -0.06
CA THR A 455 48.01 12.64 0.32
C THR A 455 48.31 11.26 -0.27
N VAL A 456 47.28 10.44 -0.54
CA VAL A 456 47.44 9.15 -1.24
C VAL A 456 47.79 9.34 -2.72
N GLN A 457 47.31 10.41 -3.36
CA GLN A 457 47.65 10.73 -4.76
C GLN A 457 48.93 11.57 -4.92
N SER A 458 49.59 11.99 -3.83
CA SER A 458 50.77 12.87 -3.90
C SER A 458 51.91 12.47 -2.96
N LYS A 459 52.61 11.37 -3.30
CA LYS A 459 54.04 11.10 -3.10
C LYS A 459 54.35 9.92 -4.03
N GLU A 460 55.22 10.02 -5.03
CA GLU A 460 56.65 10.26 -4.87
C GLU A 460 57.24 11.18 -5.95
N LYS A 461 57.80 12.32 -5.53
CA LYS A 461 58.98 12.89 -6.18
C LYS A 461 60.04 13.17 -5.12
N GLY A 462 61.03 12.28 -5.09
CA GLY A 462 62.43 12.58 -4.84
C GLY A 462 62.94 12.51 -3.40
N ILE A 463 63.55 11.36 -3.04
CA ILE A 463 64.71 11.36 -2.13
C ILE A 463 65.86 10.65 -2.84
N LYS A 464 67.02 11.34 -2.81
CA LYS A 464 68.29 10.95 -3.40
C LYS A 464 68.88 9.69 -2.74
N GLY A 465 69.41 8.82 -3.59
CA GLY A 465 70.70 8.13 -3.36
C GLY A 465 70.68 6.84 -2.55
N SER A 466 70.73 5.70 -3.24
CA SER A 466 71.69 4.65 -2.92
C SER A 466 72.00 3.80 -4.16
N SER A 467 73.25 3.37 -4.22
CA SER A 467 74.01 2.95 -5.39
C SER A 467 73.60 1.57 -5.91
N ILE A 468 73.48 1.42 -7.23
CA ILE A 468 73.50 0.11 -7.89
C ILE A 468 74.96 -0.23 -8.23
N PRO A 469 75.50 -1.39 -7.83
CA PRO A 469 76.85 -1.79 -8.20
C PRO A 469 76.94 -2.06 -9.71
N ALA A 470 77.98 -1.54 -10.35
CA ALA A 470 78.23 -1.72 -11.77
C ALA A 470 78.65 -3.17 -12.11
N PRO A 471 78.22 -3.74 -13.25
CA PRO A 471 78.90 -4.85 -13.88
C PRO A 471 80.23 -4.39 -14.48
N SER A 472 81.19 -5.32 -14.53
CA SER A 472 82.62 -5.16 -14.77
C SER A 472 83.04 -4.45 -16.07
N LYS A 473 84.16 -3.70 -15.95
CA LYS A 473 84.92 -3.06 -17.03
C LYS A 473 85.55 -4.09 -17.96
N GLU A 474 85.45 -3.82 -19.26
CA GLU A 474 86.39 -4.11 -20.37
C GLU A 474 85.66 -3.55 -21.62
N ILE A 475 86.12 -2.60 -22.43
CA ILE A 475 87.45 -2.28 -22.96
C ILE A 475 87.45 -0.79 -23.41
N GLU A 476 88.66 -0.22 -23.33
CA GLU A 476 89.26 0.92 -24.07
C GLU A 476 88.63 1.24 -25.45
N LYS A 477 88.78 2.39 -26.12
CA LYS A 477 89.54 3.64 -26.08
C LYS A 477 89.00 4.44 -27.28
N ASP A 478 89.39 5.71 -27.36
CA ASP A 478 89.34 6.58 -28.55
C ASP A 478 87.96 7.19 -28.89
N GLU A 479 87.82 8.45 -29.24
CA GLU A 479 88.71 9.61 -29.32
C GLU A 479 87.78 10.84 -29.44
N LYS A 480 88.07 11.88 -28.65
CA LYS A 480 88.15 13.29 -29.06
C LYS A 480 87.02 13.88 -29.92
N GLU A 481 86.32 14.85 -29.32
CA GLU A 481 86.37 16.28 -29.72
C GLU A 481 85.32 16.61 -30.80
N MET A 482 84.61 17.73 -30.84
CA MET A 482 84.57 18.93 -30.03
C MET A 482 83.44 19.80 -30.64
N ARG A 483 82.66 20.47 -29.77
CA ARG A 483 82.03 21.79 -29.96
C ARG A 483 80.76 21.99 -30.84
N THR A 484 79.80 22.62 -30.16
CA THR A 484 79.01 23.84 -30.49
C THR A 484 78.19 23.91 -31.77
N SER A 485 76.87 24.13 -31.60
CA SER A 485 76.08 25.29 -32.09
C SER A 485 74.60 24.86 -32.07
N GLU A 486 73.75 25.47 -31.24
CA GLU A 486 72.84 26.56 -31.61
C GLU A 486 71.89 26.20 -32.76
N ASP A 487 70.59 26.24 -32.40
CA ASP A 487 69.38 26.42 -33.21
C ASP A 487 69.12 25.52 -34.43
N GLN A 488 68.04 24.74 -34.38
CA GLN A 488 67.08 24.52 -35.50
C GLN A 488 65.78 23.82 -35.01
N PRO A 489 64.65 23.95 -35.74
CA PRO A 489 63.29 23.93 -35.19
C PRO A 489 62.63 22.55 -35.19
N LEU A 490 61.48 22.49 -34.51
CA LEU A 490 60.53 21.37 -34.48
C LEU A 490 60.27 20.81 -35.88
N ASN A 491 60.52 19.51 -36.08
CA ASN A 491 60.08 18.78 -37.27
C ASN A 491 58.54 18.82 -37.34
N GLU A 492 58.06 19.53 -38.35
CA GLU A 492 56.69 19.55 -38.83
C GLU A 492 56.35 18.15 -39.38
N PHE A 493 55.28 17.55 -38.86
CA PHE A 493 54.74 16.30 -39.42
C PHE A 493 54.01 16.65 -40.71
N GLU A 494 54.62 16.31 -41.85
CA GLU A 494 54.00 16.44 -43.16
C GLU A 494 53.02 15.27 -43.37
N PHE A 495 51.72 15.59 -43.46
CA PHE A 495 50.69 14.62 -43.79
C PHE A 495 50.71 14.34 -45.30
N ASP A 496 50.84 13.08 -45.67
CA ASP A 496 50.67 12.63 -47.06
C ASP A 496 49.17 12.68 -47.42
N TRP A 497 48.75 13.86 -47.88
CA TRP A 497 47.38 14.12 -48.30
C TRP A 497 46.95 13.26 -49.50
N ASP A 498 47.91 12.77 -50.29
CA ASP A 498 47.62 11.90 -51.43
C ASP A 498 47.24 10.49 -50.96
N GLU A 499 47.88 9.97 -49.91
CA GLU A 499 47.49 8.69 -49.32
C GLU A 499 46.11 8.78 -48.65
N ILE A 500 45.83 9.87 -47.93
CA ILE A 500 44.55 10.09 -47.24
C ILE A 500 43.38 10.17 -48.23
N ASN A 501 43.53 10.94 -49.31
CA ASN A 501 42.50 11.06 -50.35
C ASN A 501 42.25 9.71 -51.06
N LYS A 502 43.29 8.91 -51.26
CA LYS A 502 43.17 7.57 -51.84
C LYS A 502 42.34 6.64 -50.95
N LYS A 503 42.53 6.71 -49.63
CA LYS A 503 41.77 5.90 -48.67
C LYS A 503 40.32 6.37 -48.53
N GLU A 504 40.04 7.67 -48.64
CA GLU A 504 38.66 8.17 -48.68
C GLU A 504 37.90 7.72 -49.93
N GLU A 505 38.54 7.69 -51.11
CA GLU A 505 37.94 7.12 -52.32
C GLU A 505 37.68 5.61 -52.19
N GLU A 506 38.58 4.88 -51.54
CA GLU A 506 38.42 3.45 -51.28
C GLU A 506 37.24 3.19 -50.33
N LEU A 507 37.08 4.03 -49.30
CA LEU A 507 35.96 3.98 -48.36
C LEU A 507 34.62 4.29 -49.05
N ARG A 508 34.59 5.32 -49.91
CA ARG A 508 33.40 5.66 -50.71
C ARG A 508 33.01 4.55 -51.68
N ARG A 509 33.99 3.88 -52.29
CA ARG A 509 33.73 2.71 -53.16
C ARG A 509 33.17 1.52 -52.40
N LEU A 510 33.61 1.31 -51.15
CA LEU A 510 33.07 0.27 -50.29
C LEU A 510 31.63 0.60 -49.85
N GLN A 511 31.34 1.85 -49.48
CA GLN A 511 29.99 2.30 -49.18
C GLN A 511 29.04 2.17 -50.39
N SER A 512 29.47 2.57 -51.58
CA SER A 512 28.64 2.40 -52.78
C SER A 512 28.38 0.92 -53.11
N LYS A 513 29.29 0.01 -52.75
CA LYS A 513 29.09 -1.42 -52.94
C LYS A 513 28.11 -2.01 -51.93
N ILE A 514 28.08 -1.49 -50.71
CA ILE A 514 27.12 -1.88 -49.67
C ILE A 514 25.72 -1.41 -50.05
N ASP A 515 25.59 -0.17 -50.53
CA ASP A 515 24.29 0.37 -50.99
C ASP A 515 23.75 -0.37 -52.24
N THR A 516 24.63 -0.90 -53.10
CA THR A 516 24.22 -1.74 -54.24
C THR A 516 23.86 -3.17 -53.87
N ILE A 517 24.30 -3.67 -52.69
CA ILE A 517 23.93 -5.02 -52.22
C ILE A 517 22.51 -5.00 -51.61
N ASP A 518 22.12 -3.89 -50.97
CA ASP A 518 20.77 -3.71 -50.43
C ASP A 518 19.70 -3.38 -51.49
N SER A 519 20.08 -3.17 -52.76
CA SER A 519 19.14 -2.78 -53.84
C SER A 519 18.85 -3.85 -54.90
N ASP A 520 19.48 -5.02 -54.86
CA ASP A 520 19.30 -6.09 -55.86
C ASP A 520 18.50 -7.34 -55.37
N GLU A 521 17.97 -7.34 -54.15
CA GLU A 521 16.98 -8.33 -53.70
C GLU A 521 15.73 -7.64 -53.15
N VAL A 522 14.78 -7.21 -53.99
CA VAL A 522 13.31 -7.41 -53.88
C VAL A 522 12.60 -6.89 -55.15
N GLU A 523 12.30 -7.79 -56.09
CA GLU A 523 11.07 -7.82 -56.91
C GLU A 523 10.65 -9.30 -56.91
N SER A 524 9.45 -9.80 -56.61
CA SER A 524 8.04 -9.37 -56.57
C SER A 524 7.29 -10.45 -55.73
N GLU A 525 6.13 -10.28 -55.08
CA GLU A 525 4.78 -10.03 -55.62
C GLU A 525 3.76 -9.64 -54.51
N HIS A 526 2.68 -8.96 -54.94
CA HIS A 526 1.38 -8.67 -54.28
C HIS A 526 1.11 -7.29 -53.64
N MET A 527 1.03 -6.28 -54.52
CA MET A 527 -0.18 -5.55 -54.94
C MET A 527 -1.19 -4.98 -53.90
N LYS A 528 -0.99 -3.68 -53.62
CA LYS A 528 -1.91 -2.51 -53.61
C LYS A 528 -3.42 -2.65 -53.30
N VAL A 529 -3.89 -1.85 -52.34
CA VAL A 529 -5.08 -0.98 -52.52
C VAL A 529 -4.74 0.45 -52.09
N THR A 530 -5.01 1.37 -53.00
CA THR A 530 -4.71 2.82 -52.99
C THR A 530 -5.92 3.62 -52.52
N ALA A 531 -5.69 4.78 -51.92
CA ALA A 531 -6.70 5.83 -51.75
C ALA A 531 -7.02 6.53 -53.09
N THR A 532 -8.30 6.83 -53.35
CA THR A 532 -8.75 7.79 -54.38
C THR A 532 -9.99 8.57 -53.93
N LYS A 533 -10.06 9.80 -54.45
CA LYS A 533 -10.98 10.92 -54.16
C LYS A 533 -12.47 10.67 -54.48
N GLU A 534 -13.30 11.55 -53.89
CA GLU A 534 -14.76 11.75 -53.97
C GLU A 534 -15.40 11.64 -55.37
N PRO A 535 -16.73 11.42 -55.44
CA PRO A 535 -17.61 12.55 -55.77
C PRO A 535 -18.96 12.65 -54.99
N GLU A 536 -19.37 13.90 -54.82
CA GLU A 536 -20.70 14.56 -54.78
C GLU A 536 -22.03 13.83 -54.41
N ASN A 537 -22.76 14.53 -53.52
CA ASN A 537 -24.22 14.73 -53.42
C ASN A 537 -25.14 13.53 -53.09
N VAL A 538 -25.85 13.60 -51.94
CA VAL A 538 -27.20 14.21 -51.82
C VAL A 538 -27.58 14.32 -50.33
N GLN A 539 -28.30 15.41 -50.06
CA GLN A 539 -28.70 16.02 -48.80
C GLN A 539 -29.66 15.22 -47.90
N THR A 540 -29.70 15.68 -46.64
CA THR A 540 -30.79 15.77 -45.64
C THR A 540 -30.53 14.92 -44.38
N GLY A 541 -30.40 15.48 -43.17
CA GLY A 541 -30.37 16.86 -42.72
C GLY A 541 -29.99 16.96 -41.23
N ASN A 542 -29.46 18.13 -40.86
CA ASN A 542 -29.68 18.92 -39.63
C ASN A 542 -29.54 18.26 -38.25
N THR A 543 -28.86 18.83 -37.25
CA THR A 543 -27.94 19.97 -37.13
C THR A 543 -27.39 19.93 -35.70
N GLU A 544 -26.08 20.16 -35.62
CA GLU A 544 -25.36 20.97 -34.63
C GLU A 544 -25.23 20.54 -33.15
N LYS A 545 -23.95 20.25 -32.87
CA LYS A 545 -23.18 20.42 -31.64
C LYS A 545 -23.54 21.70 -30.87
N THR A 546 -23.64 21.61 -29.54
CA THR A 546 -22.81 22.46 -28.66
C THR A 546 -22.59 21.80 -27.31
N PHE A 547 -21.34 21.91 -26.88
CA PHE A 547 -20.70 21.60 -25.62
C PHE A 547 -21.47 21.87 -24.31
N THR A 548 -21.22 20.97 -23.36
CA THR A 548 -20.87 21.16 -21.93
C THR A 548 -21.91 21.15 -20.80
N LYS A 549 -21.57 20.28 -19.82
CA LYS A 549 -21.59 20.47 -18.34
C LYS A 549 -22.99 20.46 -17.71
N ILE A 550 -23.40 19.44 -16.96
CA ILE A 550 -22.79 18.87 -15.75
C ILE A 550 -23.50 17.53 -15.45
N ILE A 551 -22.80 16.64 -14.73
CA ILE A 551 -23.17 15.32 -14.18
C ILE A 551 -22.63 14.16 -15.02
N ASP A 552 -21.37 13.81 -14.74
CA ASP A 552 -20.91 12.43 -14.62
C ASP A 552 -19.62 12.47 -13.79
N ASN A 553 -19.70 12.04 -12.54
CA ASN A 553 -18.58 11.67 -11.67
C ASN A 553 -19.19 10.74 -10.61
N ASP A 554 -19.26 9.43 -10.92
CA ASP A 554 -18.98 8.38 -9.92
C ASP A 554 -19.05 6.92 -10.41
N LEU A 555 -19.21 6.63 -11.71
CA LEU A 555 -19.39 5.24 -12.15
C LEU A 555 -18.55 4.85 -13.38
N ASN A 556 -17.30 5.29 -13.46
CA ASN A 556 -16.32 4.71 -14.39
C ASN A 556 -14.89 4.85 -13.85
N LYS A 557 -14.49 3.88 -13.02
CA LYS A 557 -13.12 3.41 -12.91
C LYS A 557 -13.17 1.88 -12.86
N GLU A 558 -13.30 1.27 -14.04
CA GLU A 558 -12.75 -0.09 -14.23
C GLU A 558 -11.23 0.05 -14.20
N ASN A 559 -10.71 0.11 -12.98
CA ASN A 559 -9.30 0.04 -12.69
C ASN A 559 -8.99 -1.41 -12.33
N SER A 560 -8.08 -2.02 -13.07
CA SER A 560 -7.39 -3.25 -12.67
C SER A 560 -6.88 -3.12 -11.23
N LEU A 561 -7.01 -4.19 -10.44
CA LEU A 561 -6.60 -4.33 -9.03
C LEU A 561 -5.16 -3.82 -8.76
N VAL A 562 -4.32 -3.74 -9.79
CA VAL A 562 -2.92 -3.31 -9.72
C VAL A 562 -2.74 -1.81 -9.43
N SER A 563 -3.69 -0.94 -9.78
CA SER A 563 -3.48 0.53 -9.72
C SER A 563 -3.54 1.17 -8.32
N MET A 564 -3.69 0.38 -7.25
CA MET A 564 -3.70 0.85 -5.86
C MET A 564 -2.44 0.44 -5.04
N PHE A 565 -1.49 -0.30 -5.62
CA PHE A 565 -0.44 -1.01 -4.88
C PHE A 565 0.98 -0.43 -5.02
N VAL A 566 1.15 0.83 -5.39
CA VAL A 566 2.46 1.48 -5.36
C VAL A 566 2.32 2.79 -4.58
N ASP A 567 2.97 2.84 -3.42
CA ASP A 567 3.20 4.11 -2.73
C ASP A 567 4.04 4.98 -3.67
N GLU A 568 3.41 6.07 -4.14
CA GLU A 568 3.96 7.06 -5.06
C GLU A 568 5.18 7.78 -4.45
N ASP A 569 6.39 7.23 -4.64
CA ASP A 569 7.57 8.07 -4.85
C ASP A 569 7.55 8.48 -6.34
N GLY A 570 6.73 9.48 -6.67
CA GLY A 570 6.31 9.84 -8.04
C GLY A 570 7.39 10.21 -9.07
N ASN A 571 8.67 9.98 -8.81
CA ASN A 571 9.77 10.18 -9.75
C ASN A 571 10.43 8.86 -10.23
N SER A 572 10.20 7.72 -9.57
CA SER A 572 10.79 6.44 -9.99
C SER A 572 10.15 5.90 -11.27
N ASP A 573 8.86 6.12 -11.45
CA ASP A 573 8.11 5.66 -12.63
C ASP A 573 8.53 6.45 -13.87
N GLU A 574 8.67 7.78 -13.75
CA GLU A 574 9.19 8.64 -14.82
C GLU A 574 10.62 8.26 -15.23
N PHE A 575 11.49 7.94 -14.26
CA PHE A 575 12.83 7.42 -14.55
C PHE A 575 12.79 6.12 -15.35
N ILE A 576 11.92 5.17 -14.97
CA ILE A 576 11.81 3.86 -15.64
C ILE A 576 11.24 3.99 -17.05
N GLU A 577 10.35 4.96 -17.29
CA GLU A 577 9.84 5.28 -18.62
C GLU A 577 10.94 5.83 -19.54
N ASP A 578 11.86 6.65 -19.01
CA ASP A 578 12.96 7.24 -19.79
C ASP A 578 14.12 6.26 -20.09
N LEU A 579 14.19 5.12 -19.40
CA LEU A 579 15.17 4.06 -19.68
C LEU A 579 14.86 3.32 -20.99
N THR A 580 15.89 3.15 -21.83
CA THR A 580 15.83 2.32 -23.04
C THR A 580 15.77 0.84 -22.72
N ASP A 581 15.29 0.02 -23.66
CA ASP A 581 15.19 -1.43 -23.48
C ASP A 581 16.54 -2.10 -23.16
N ILE A 582 17.64 -1.56 -23.70
CA ILE A 582 19.00 -2.06 -23.46
C ILE A 582 19.46 -1.70 -22.04
N GLU A 583 19.16 -0.49 -21.56
CA GLU A 583 19.46 -0.06 -20.18
C GLU A 583 18.64 -0.86 -19.17
N LYS A 584 17.36 -1.14 -19.47
CA LYS A 584 16.51 -2.03 -18.65
C LYS A 584 17.11 -3.43 -18.57
N GLN A 585 17.49 -4.02 -19.71
CA GLN A 585 18.14 -5.33 -19.74
C GLN A 585 19.46 -5.36 -18.96
N PHE A 586 20.22 -4.26 -18.96
CA PHE A 586 21.45 -4.17 -18.19
C PHE A 586 21.20 -4.17 -16.67
N LEU A 587 20.24 -3.37 -16.19
CA LEU A 587 19.88 -3.33 -14.77
C LEU A 587 19.34 -4.69 -14.27
N LEU A 588 18.77 -5.50 -15.16
CA LEU A 588 18.30 -6.86 -14.84
C LEU A 588 19.44 -7.86 -14.61
N LEU A 589 20.66 -7.60 -15.08
CA LEU A 589 21.83 -8.50 -14.94
C LEU A 589 22.48 -8.48 -13.56
N PHE A 590 22.19 -7.46 -12.75
CA PHE A 590 22.73 -7.37 -11.39
C PHE A 590 22.17 -8.51 -10.54
N GLU A 591 23.00 -9.13 -9.70
CA GLU A 591 22.59 -10.16 -8.73
C GLU A 591 23.00 -9.67 -7.34
N ASN A 592 22.06 -9.59 -6.39
CA ASN A 592 22.29 -9.00 -5.06
C ASN A 592 22.92 -7.59 -5.14
N ASN A 593 22.44 -6.75 -6.05
CA ASN A 593 22.95 -5.40 -6.36
C ASN A 593 24.37 -5.33 -6.91
N MET A 594 25.00 -6.47 -7.20
CA MET A 594 26.37 -6.53 -7.68
C MET A 594 26.40 -7.05 -9.12
N LEU A 595 27.27 -6.47 -9.94
CA LEU A 595 27.59 -6.97 -11.26
C LEU A 595 29.11 -6.92 -11.48
N SER A 596 29.72 -8.07 -11.77
CA SER A 596 31.16 -8.14 -12.07
C SER A 596 31.48 -7.29 -13.32
N ILE A 597 32.58 -6.53 -13.29
CA ILE A 597 33.00 -5.67 -14.41
C ILE A 597 33.18 -6.46 -15.71
N GLU A 598 33.63 -7.72 -15.65
CA GLU A 598 33.81 -8.58 -16.82
C GLU A 598 32.48 -8.82 -17.57
N LYS A 599 31.44 -9.25 -16.84
CA LYS A 599 30.08 -9.42 -17.39
C LYS A 599 29.51 -8.10 -17.90
N ALA A 600 29.74 -7.00 -17.19
CA ALA A 600 29.27 -5.68 -17.61
C ALA A 600 29.95 -5.22 -18.91
N LYS A 601 31.26 -5.42 -19.04
CA LYS A 601 32.03 -5.15 -20.27
C LYS A 601 31.57 -6.01 -21.43
N GLU A 602 31.29 -7.29 -21.19
CA GLU A 602 30.77 -8.20 -22.21
C GLU A 602 29.40 -7.74 -22.72
N PHE A 603 28.50 -7.35 -21.82
CA PHE A 603 27.19 -6.82 -22.19
C PHE A 603 27.28 -5.52 -22.99
N ALA A 604 28.07 -4.55 -22.51
CA ALA A 604 28.26 -3.27 -23.21
C ALA A 604 28.87 -3.48 -24.61
N LYS A 605 29.87 -4.37 -24.72
CA LYS A 605 30.52 -4.70 -25.98
C LYS A 605 29.58 -5.41 -26.96
N LYS A 606 28.70 -6.29 -26.49
CA LYS A 606 27.67 -6.96 -27.31
C LYS A 606 26.70 -5.96 -27.95
N HIS A 607 26.45 -4.84 -27.28
CA HIS A 607 25.57 -3.76 -27.77
C HIS A 607 26.35 -2.59 -28.41
N GLY A 608 27.64 -2.78 -28.72
CA GLY A 608 28.46 -1.79 -29.42
C GLY A 608 28.79 -0.53 -28.61
N ARG A 609 28.66 -0.56 -27.27
CA ARG A 609 28.94 0.57 -26.38
C ARG A 609 30.15 0.33 -25.47
N MET A 610 30.80 1.41 -25.06
CA MET A 610 31.83 1.36 -24.03
C MET A 610 31.17 1.36 -22.64
N LEU A 611 31.60 0.47 -21.75
CA LEU A 611 30.99 0.31 -20.42
C LEU A 611 30.90 1.64 -19.64
N GLY A 612 31.98 2.41 -19.59
CA GLY A 612 31.98 3.70 -18.87
C GLY A 612 30.99 4.71 -19.43
N ALA A 613 30.84 4.80 -20.75
CA ALA A 613 29.84 5.67 -21.38
C ALA A 613 28.42 5.22 -21.05
N PHE A 614 28.18 3.91 -21.06
CA PHE A 614 26.88 3.31 -20.77
C PHE A 614 26.44 3.49 -19.32
N ILE A 615 27.36 3.33 -18.35
CA ILE A 615 27.09 3.64 -16.93
C ILE A 615 26.81 5.14 -16.75
N THR A 616 27.55 6.00 -17.46
CA THR A 616 27.38 7.46 -17.38
C THR A 616 25.99 7.86 -17.87
N GLU A 617 25.51 7.32 -18.99
CA GLU A 617 24.16 7.59 -19.51
C GLU A 617 23.06 7.21 -18.51
N ILE A 618 23.16 6.04 -17.89
CA ILE A 618 22.19 5.59 -16.85
C ILE A 618 22.24 6.52 -15.64
N ASN A 619 23.44 6.91 -15.20
CA ASN A 619 23.62 7.81 -14.06
C ASN A 619 23.20 9.25 -14.36
N GLU A 620 23.28 9.71 -15.60
CA GLU A 620 22.76 11.03 -16.02
C GLU A 620 21.23 11.07 -15.91
N LYS A 621 20.55 10.04 -16.43
CA LYS A 621 19.09 9.89 -16.28
C LYS A 621 18.71 9.76 -14.81
N ALA A 622 19.42 8.94 -14.04
CA ALA A 622 19.16 8.80 -12.60
C ALA A 622 19.32 10.15 -11.89
N ASN A 623 20.31 10.94 -12.26
CA ASN A 623 20.52 12.25 -11.65
C ASN A 623 19.45 13.30 -12.06
N GLU A 624 18.81 13.14 -13.22
CA GLU A 624 17.71 14.00 -13.66
C GLU A 624 16.41 13.71 -12.90
N TYR A 625 16.06 12.42 -12.76
CA TYR A 625 14.77 12.02 -12.17
C TYR A 625 14.85 11.67 -10.68
N LEU A 626 15.92 11.00 -10.26
CA LEU A 626 16.13 10.51 -8.88
C LEU A 626 17.04 11.42 -8.07
N ASP A 627 17.64 12.44 -8.70
CA ASP A 627 18.60 13.37 -8.12
C ASP A 627 19.81 12.70 -7.43
N ASP A 628 20.15 11.46 -7.77
CA ASP A 628 21.36 10.77 -7.33
C ASP A 628 21.88 9.89 -8.47
N ILE A 629 23.10 9.38 -8.34
CA ILE A 629 23.57 8.31 -9.23
C ILE A 629 22.88 6.99 -8.85
N LEU A 630 22.74 6.08 -9.80
CA LEU A 630 22.15 4.75 -9.56
C LEU A 630 23.24 3.68 -9.39
N LEU A 631 24.30 3.78 -10.19
CA LEU A 631 25.37 2.78 -10.33
C LEU A 631 26.71 3.36 -9.86
N GLU A 632 27.38 2.64 -8.96
CA GLU A 632 28.73 2.96 -8.50
C GLU A 632 29.74 1.91 -9.02
N GLU A 633 30.80 2.36 -9.68
CA GLU A 633 31.87 1.49 -10.18
C GLU A 633 32.99 1.40 -9.13
N THR A 634 33.24 0.18 -8.62
CA THR A 634 34.39 -0.15 -7.75
C THR A 634 35.50 -0.82 -8.58
N GLU A 635 36.65 -1.15 -7.98
CA GLU A 635 37.78 -1.74 -8.74
C GLU A 635 37.47 -3.13 -9.34
N GLU A 636 36.50 -3.88 -8.79
CA GLU A 636 36.17 -5.25 -9.22
C GLU A 636 34.71 -5.44 -9.66
N MET A 637 33.78 -4.58 -9.20
CA MET A 637 32.33 -4.75 -9.36
C MET A 637 31.62 -3.41 -9.63
N ILE A 638 30.43 -3.46 -10.21
CA ILE A 638 29.47 -2.36 -10.26
C ILE A 638 28.37 -2.67 -9.23
N GLU A 639 28.07 -1.70 -8.37
CA GLU A 639 27.03 -1.82 -7.34
C GLU A 639 25.86 -0.89 -7.63
N ILE A 640 24.62 -1.34 -7.37
CA ILE A 640 23.44 -0.47 -7.29
C ILE A 640 23.33 0.08 -5.87
N LEU A 641 23.09 1.38 -5.72
CA LEU A 641 22.85 2.00 -4.41
C LEU A 641 21.60 1.40 -3.74
N ASN A 642 21.72 1.05 -2.45
CA ASN A 642 20.76 0.22 -1.69
C ASN A 642 19.31 0.75 -1.70
N ASP A 643 19.08 2.04 -1.90
CA ASP A 643 17.73 2.63 -1.91
C ASP A 643 16.97 2.44 -3.23
N TYR A 644 17.62 1.91 -4.28
CA TYR A 644 17.03 1.69 -5.61
C TYR A 644 16.85 0.21 -5.96
N GLU A 645 16.93 -0.69 -4.98
CA GLU A 645 16.69 -2.12 -5.15
C GLU A 645 15.34 -2.42 -5.84
N GLY A 646 14.31 -1.66 -5.46
CA GLY A 646 12.96 -1.77 -6.01
C GLY A 646 12.84 -1.44 -7.49
N ILE A 647 13.76 -0.65 -8.08
CA ILE A 647 13.73 -0.32 -9.51
C ILE A 647 13.83 -1.58 -10.37
N ARG A 648 14.61 -2.57 -9.92
CA ARG A 648 14.73 -3.85 -10.65
C ARG A 648 13.44 -4.66 -10.60
N ALA A 649 12.75 -4.67 -9.46
CA ALA A 649 11.45 -5.34 -9.33
C ALA A 649 10.40 -4.67 -10.22
N ILE A 650 10.35 -3.33 -10.24
CA ILE A 650 9.46 -2.57 -11.13
C ILE A 650 9.75 -2.85 -12.61
N ILE A 651 11.03 -2.88 -13.02
CA ILE A 651 11.43 -3.21 -14.40
C ILE A 651 11.05 -4.66 -14.78
N ARG A 652 11.10 -5.61 -13.83
CA ARG A 652 10.66 -7.00 -14.06
C ARG A 652 9.14 -7.15 -14.15
N GLY A 653 8.37 -6.12 -13.78
CA GLY A 653 6.94 -6.24 -13.53
C GLY A 653 6.62 -7.12 -12.32
N GLU A 654 7.61 -7.37 -11.46
CA GLU A 654 7.47 -8.12 -10.23
C GLU A 654 7.12 -7.14 -9.10
N LYS A 655 6.13 -7.50 -8.28
CA LYS A 655 5.68 -6.71 -7.12
C LYS A 655 6.91 -6.34 -6.28
N VAL A 656 7.10 -5.06 -5.99
CA VAL A 656 8.08 -4.63 -4.98
C VAL A 656 7.53 -5.10 -3.63
N GLU A 657 8.08 -6.19 -3.10
CA GLU A 657 7.97 -6.49 -1.66
C GLU A 657 8.78 -5.41 -0.93
N ASN A 658 8.09 -4.51 -0.23
CA ASN A 658 8.68 -3.63 0.78
C ASN A 658 7.96 -3.86 2.10
#